data_AF-A0A2S7U333-F1
#
_entry.id   AF-A0A2S7U333-F1
#
_cell.length_a   1.000
_cell.length_b   1.000
_cell.length_c   1.000
_cell.angle_alpha   90.00
_cell.angle_beta   90.00
_cell.angle_gamma   90.00
#
_symmetry.space_group_name_H-M   'P 1'
#
loop_
_entity.id
_entity.type
_entity.pdbx_description
1 polymer ?
#
loop_
_entity_poly.entity_id
_entity_poly.type
_entity_poly.pdbx_seq_one_letter_code
_entity_poly.pdbx_strand_id
1 'polypeptide(L)'
;MRFEVIRSLANLHLNEKEFLSIASAFPTDENYRVRAELANTIRYHRAPTPGIIALAAQLGQAPLTGRSLTAYHRNFELYLARWAMEKHGAVTAKMLDSEIVQNLKPESFLLAVQSLPPAQASAQLIKSIPKLDRELSKNELSLLASQIQNPDVTKALQSLLRDTKHQLRILKKMELLDAKLAANPSLAAIVGEACAEQFKNQSSDEIQSLIIRLSAKFHLKQMEQPVTKWLLLDGRSNTEIISGLTALSEMRSASPATLKLYTKFFNHAHAPIKRQATISIASFGDPSTVEFFAKNWDDLPSDLRQITIGGLTSSKAKAELLGKATASGQFKGLTPDSLGNIITALGSDNASVKTILKNTPGLIVPVIKFTGKPNDTVNYPIALKGPFTVEAWVKLDPGIGPDDSILANDKGGADLNFFDSKFRFYGGKSYADCITANRAMQPNLWTHCAVTRNKKGEFKIYLDGELDSAKSNPVTADFLNLTIGNSTQAGGSSLEMLEFRVWDHARSPEQVLADHLTSYETEKPKGLVHHVTGSTPKLTLKGSTNIAYVSNAPKLITPEAAKNAHAKFQKFLKLADDKVKGDPAKGKLLFATCAACHKVGESGGIIGPDLSGAGAMTTEALLHNILTPNAKMESGYYRHDLILKNGDKVSGSMVEKNKNTISIQPIGGAIKVVNKKDIDKHNISKSSLMPEGLIDHLKPKQVSNLFSYLRTLK
;
A
#
# COMPACT_ATOMS: atom_id res chain seq x y z
N MET A 1 -15.61 -0.80 52.28
CA MET A 1 -14.78 -1.37 53.37
C MET A 1 -13.81 -2.44 52.89
N ARG A 2 -14.26 -3.58 52.31
CA ARG A 2 -13.36 -4.66 51.82
C ARG A 2 -12.20 -4.19 50.91
N PHE A 3 -12.50 -3.37 49.90
CA PHE A 3 -11.50 -2.78 49.01
C PHE A 3 -10.42 -1.99 49.76
N GLU A 4 -10.82 -1.12 50.70
CA GLU A 4 -9.89 -0.31 51.49
C GLU A 4 -9.04 -1.16 52.44
N VAL A 5 -9.63 -2.20 53.05
CA VAL A 5 -8.89 -3.14 53.89
C VAL A 5 -7.74 -3.77 53.10
N ILE A 6 -8.02 -4.28 51.89
CA ILE A 6 -7.01 -4.88 51.02
C ILE A 6 -5.94 -3.87 50.63
N ARG A 7 -6.36 -2.68 50.16
CA ARG A 7 -5.45 -1.60 49.74
C ARG A 7 -4.47 -1.22 50.86
N SER A 8 -4.93 -1.18 52.10
CA SER A 8 -4.09 -0.88 53.26
C SER A 8 -3.03 -1.94 53.53
N LEU A 9 -3.28 -3.22 53.22
CA LEU A 9 -2.34 -4.32 53.48
C LEU A 9 -0.98 -4.12 52.78
N ALA A 10 -0.93 -3.41 51.65
CA ALA A 10 0.32 -3.15 50.93
C ALA A 10 1.32 -2.32 51.74
N ASN A 11 0.82 -1.52 52.70
CA ASN A 11 1.62 -0.61 53.52
C ASN A 11 1.82 -1.11 54.96
N LEU A 12 1.15 -2.19 55.35
CA LEU A 12 1.28 -2.80 56.66
C LEU A 12 2.42 -3.83 56.62
N HIS A 13 3.30 -3.81 57.62
CA HIS A 13 4.45 -4.73 57.71
C HIS A 13 4.03 -6.06 58.35
N LEU A 14 2.99 -6.69 57.81
CA LEU A 14 2.45 -7.96 58.30
C LEU A 14 3.34 -9.13 57.89
N ASN A 15 3.47 -10.12 58.77
CA ASN A 15 4.05 -11.41 58.38
C ASN A 15 3.05 -12.23 57.54
N GLU A 16 3.51 -13.33 56.94
CA GLU A 16 2.67 -14.16 56.05
C GLU A 16 1.38 -14.64 56.72
N LYS A 17 1.46 -15.12 57.97
CA LYS A 17 0.29 -15.65 58.69
C LYS A 17 -0.76 -14.57 58.91
N GLU A 18 -0.33 -13.37 59.29
CA GLU A 18 -1.20 -12.20 59.48
C GLU A 18 -1.79 -11.69 58.17
N PHE A 19 -1.01 -11.66 57.10
CA PHE A 19 -1.51 -11.27 55.78
C PHE A 19 -2.57 -12.25 55.28
N LEU A 20 -2.28 -13.56 55.36
CA LEU A 20 -3.18 -14.62 54.88
C LEU A 20 -4.47 -14.72 55.71
N SER A 21 -4.42 -14.47 57.02
CA SER A 21 -5.64 -14.48 57.86
C SER A 21 -6.66 -13.42 57.45
N ILE A 22 -6.21 -12.32 56.85
CA ILE A 22 -7.07 -11.25 56.34
C ILE A 22 -7.41 -11.49 54.86
N ALA A 23 -6.42 -11.87 54.04
CA ALA A 23 -6.53 -11.80 52.59
C ALA A 23 -7.04 -13.08 51.90
N SER A 24 -7.04 -14.23 52.59
CA SER A 24 -7.31 -15.55 52.00
C SER A 24 -8.70 -15.71 51.36
N ALA A 25 -9.72 -14.94 51.79
CA ALA A 25 -11.06 -15.00 51.23
C ALA A 25 -11.26 -14.14 49.96
N PHE A 26 -10.33 -13.23 49.67
CA PHE A 26 -10.52 -12.24 48.61
C PHE A 26 -10.33 -12.74 47.16
N PRO A 27 -9.57 -13.81 46.86
CA PRO A 27 -9.52 -14.37 45.50
C PRO A 27 -10.89 -14.79 44.95
N THR A 28 -11.83 -15.12 45.84
CA THR A 28 -13.20 -15.52 45.52
C THR A 28 -14.24 -14.46 45.81
N ASP A 29 -13.84 -13.21 46.13
CA ASP A 29 -14.78 -12.13 46.41
C ASP A 29 -15.69 -11.88 45.20
N GLU A 30 -16.99 -11.64 45.41
CA GLU A 30 -17.94 -11.39 44.33
C GLU A 30 -17.61 -10.13 43.52
N ASN A 31 -17.02 -9.12 44.16
CA ASN A 31 -16.71 -7.84 43.54
C ASN A 31 -15.34 -7.85 42.86
N TYR A 32 -15.35 -7.72 41.53
CA TYR A 32 -14.14 -7.69 40.71
C TYR A 32 -13.11 -6.64 41.14
N ARG A 33 -13.55 -5.50 41.67
CA ARG A 33 -12.64 -4.44 42.14
C ARG A 33 -11.86 -4.86 43.37
N VAL A 34 -12.46 -5.67 44.24
CA VAL A 34 -11.82 -6.21 45.44
C VAL A 34 -10.73 -7.22 45.02
N ARG A 35 -11.05 -8.10 44.08
CA ARG A 35 -10.10 -9.05 43.48
C ARG A 35 -8.94 -8.35 42.75
N ALA A 36 -9.25 -7.34 41.94
CA ALA A 36 -8.25 -6.53 41.26
C ALA A 36 -7.32 -5.78 42.24
N GLU A 37 -7.88 -5.28 43.34
CA GLU A 37 -7.10 -4.59 44.37
C GLU A 37 -6.19 -5.53 45.13
N LEU A 38 -6.58 -6.79 45.33
CA LEU A 38 -5.71 -7.82 45.90
C LEU A 38 -4.46 -8.01 45.04
N ALA A 39 -4.61 -8.11 43.72
CA ALA A 39 -3.47 -8.19 42.81
C ALA A 39 -2.57 -6.94 42.89
N ASN A 40 -3.16 -5.75 42.90
CA ASN A 40 -2.39 -4.50 43.06
C ASN A 40 -1.65 -4.43 44.40
N THR A 41 -2.30 -4.85 45.48
CA THR A 41 -1.74 -4.87 46.82
C THR A 41 -0.53 -5.79 46.87
N ILE A 42 -0.64 -6.99 46.29
CA ILE A 42 0.48 -7.93 46.20
C ILE A 42 1.60 -7.37 45.32
N ARG A 43 1.28 -6.72 44.19
CA ARG A 43 2.25 -6.08 43.29
C ARG A 43 3.13 -5.02 43.97
N TYR A 44 2.57 -4.32 44.95
CA TYR A 44 3.28 -3.28 45.71
C TYR A 44 3.80 -3.78 47.07
N HIS A 45 3.56 -5.03 47.42
CA HIS A 45 4.04 -5.61 48.67
C HIS A 45 5.57 -5.65 48.66
N ARG A 46 6.21 -5.20 49.75
CA ARG A 46 7.68 -5.03 49.79
C ARG A 46 8.45 -6.35 49.79
N ALA A 47 7.91 -7.36 50.47
CA ALA A 47 8.55 -8.66 50.63
C ALA A 47 7.51 -9.80 50.63
N PRO A 48 6.81 -10.05 49.51
CA PRO A 48 5.80 -11.10 49.47
C PRO A 48 6.46 -12.47 49.61
N THR A 49 5.78 -13.39 50.28
CA THR A 49 6.19 -14.79 50.42
C THR A 49 5.44 -15.68 49.41
N PRO A 50 5.82 -16.95 49.24
CA PRO A 50 5.12 -17.88 48.37
C PRO A 50 3.61 -17.97 48.62
N GLY A 51 3.16 -18.00 49.89
CA GLY A 51 1.72 -18.03 50.22
C GLY A 51 1.00 -16.74 49.81
N ILE A 52 1.63 -15.58 49.96
CA ILE A 52 1.05 -14.29 49.51
C ILE A 52 0.94 -14.27 47.99
N ILE A 53 1.98 -14.71 47.26
CA ILE A 53 1.94 -14.80 45.79
C ILE A 53 0.88 -15.78 45.29
N ALA A 54 0.62 -16.86 46.02
CA ALA A 54 -0.43 -17.82 45.67
C ALA A 54 -1.82 -17.19 45.63
N LEU A 55 -2.10 -16.16 46.44
CA LEU A 55 -3.36 -15.41 46.36
C LEU A 55 -3.52 -14.67 45.02
N ALA A 56 -2.43 -14.12 44.46
CA ALA A 56 -2.46 -13.54 43.12
C ALA A 56 -2.67 -14.62 42.04
N ALA A 57 -2.03 -15.79 42.18
CA ALA A 57 -2.24 -16.91 41.27
C ALA A 57 -3.70 -17.40 41.28
N GLN A 58 -4.34 -17.47 42.45
CA GLN A 58 -5.73 -17.90 42.63
C GLN A 58 -6.76 -17.01 41.89
N LEU A 59 -6.38 -15.79 41.49
CA LEU A 59 -7.20 -14.94 40.60
C LEU A 59 -7.26 -15.46 39.15
N GLY A 60 -6.41 -16.43 38.80
CA GLY A 60 -6.41 -17.10 37.52
C GLY A 60 -7.70 -17.88 37.28
N GLN A 61 -8.51 -17.37 36.35
CA GLN A 61 -9.74 -17.98 35.86
C GLN A 61 -9.72 -18.04 34.34
N ALA A 62 -10.50 -18.95 33.73
CA ALA A 62 -10.58 -19.06 32.28
C ALA A 62 -10.97 -17.70 31.64
N PRO A 63 -10.28 -17.25 30.57
CA PRO A 63 -10.64 -16.03 29.89
C PRO A 63 -12.01 -16.17 29.23
N LEU A 64 -12.80 -15.09 29.25
CA LEU A 64 -14.10 -15.05 28.56
C LEU A 64 -13.93 -14.47 27.16
N THR A 65 -14.61 -15.05 26.18
CA THR A 65 -14.63 -14.54 24.80
C THR A 65 -15.74 -13.49 24.62
N GLY A 66 -15.54 -12.55 23.69
CA GLY A 66 -16.52 -11.50 23.37
C GLY A 66 -16.20 -10.12 23.98
N ARG A 67 -17.09 -9.15 23.73
CA ARG A 67 -16.92 -7.73 24.14
C ARG A 67 -17.77 -7.34 25.35
N SER A 68 -18.18 -8.29 26.19
CA SER A 68 -18.99 -7.99 27.37
C SER A 68 -18.17 -7.28 28.46
N LEU A 69 -18.84 -6.50 29.30
CA LEU A 69 -18.22 -5.85 30.45
C LEU A 69 -17.57 -6.88 31.40
N THR A 70 -18.21 -8.04 31.57
CA THR A 70 -17.68 -9.17 32.35
C THR A 70 -16.39 -9.72 31.75
N ALA A 71 -16.29 -9.85 30.42
CA ALA A 71 -15.06 -10.28 29.75
C ALA A 71 -13.94 -9.24 29.93
N TYR A 72 -14.26 -7.95 29.87
CA TYR A 72 -13.30 -6.88 30.16
C TYR A 72 -12.77 -6.97 31.60
N HIS A 73 -13.65 -7.06 32.60
CA HIS A 73 -13.24 -7.19 34.01
C HIS A 73 -12.35 -8.41 34.24
N ARG A 74 -12.73 -9.57 33.68
CA ARG A 74 -11.92 -10.80 33.76
C ARG A 74 -10.52 -10.60 33.19
N ASN A 75 -10.40 -10.00 32.01
CA ASN A 75 -9.09 -9.75 31.38
C ASN A 75 -8.26 -8.74 32.17
N PHE A 76 -8.90 -7.72 32.75
CA PHE A 76 -8.23 -6.72 33.59
C PHE A 76 -7.68 -7.33 34.89
N GLU A 77 -8.45 -8.19 35.56
CA GLU A 77 -7.99 -8.92 36.75
C GLU A 77 -6.79 -9.83 36.44
N LEU A 78 -6.89 -10.63 35.36
CA LEU A 78 -5.79 -11.51 34.92
C LEU A 78 -4.52 -10.72 34.62
N TYR A 79 -4.65 -9.55 34.00
CA TYR A 79 -3.54 -8.64 33.74
C TYR A 79 -2.86 -8.19 35.03
N LEU A 80 -3.62 -7.72 36.02
CA LEU A 80 -3.06 -7.25 37.30
C LEU A 80 -2.42 -8.38 38.10
N ALA A 81 -3.08 -9.54 38.16
CA ALA A 81 -2.57 -10.72 38.85
C ALA A 81 -1.25 -11.20 38.24
N ARG A 82 -1.18 -11.24 36.90
CA ARG A 82 0.07 -11.53 36.19
C ARG A 82 1.15 -10.50 36.50
N TRP A 83 0.82 -9.21 36.47
CA TRP A 83 1.78 -8.15 36.75
C TRP A 83 2.33 -8.22 38.18
N ALA A 84 1.49 -8.57 39.16
CA ALA A 84 1.92 -8.79 40.53
C ALA A 84 2.96 -9.92 40.62
N MET A 85 2.69 -11.05 39.96
CA MET A 85 3.60 -12.19 39.95
C MET A 85 4.88 -11.95 39.15
N GLU A 86 4.81 -11.20 38.03
CA GLU A 86 5.97 -10.77 37.23
C GLU A 86 6.90 -9.86 38.05
N LYS A 87 6.31 -8.91 38.80
CA LYS A 87 7.05 -8.00 39.68
C LYS A 87 7.85 -8.74 40.75
N HIS A 88 7.36 -9.91 41.17
CA HIS A 88 7.95 -10.77 42.19
C HIS A 88 8.40 -12.13 41.64
N GLY A 89 8.91 -12.17 40.40
CA GLY A 89 9.18 -13.42 39.67
C GLY A 89 10.01 -14.47 40.42
N ALA A 90 11.01 -14.07 41.23
CA ALA A 90 11.80 -15.00 42.03
C ALA A 90 10.97 -15.70 43.14
N VAL A 91 10.02 -15.00 43.76
CA VAL A 91 9.11 -15.57 44.76
C VAL A 91 8.04 -16.41 44.08
N THR A 92 7.56 -15.99 42.91
CA THR A 92 6.65 -16.77 42.08
C THR A 92 7.25 -18.12 41.69
N ALA A 93 8.52 -18.16 41.29
CA ALA A 93 9.22 -19.40 41.01
C ALA A 93 9.30 -20.31 42.25
N LYS A 94 9.66 -19.76 43.42
CA LYS A 94 9.66 -20.50 44.69
C LYS A 94 8.28 -21.06 45.06
N MET A 95 7.20 -20.31 44.79
CA MET A 95 5.83 -20.78 45.01
C MET A 95 5.52 -22.00 44.13
N LEU A 96 5.89 -21.95 42.84
CA LEU A 96 5.70 -23.05 41.90
C LEU A 96 6.52 -24.29 42.25
N ASP A 97 7.68 -24.14 42.90
CA ASP A 97 8.52 -25.23 43.39
C ASP A 97 8.08 -25.78 44.77
N SER A 98 7.07 -25.18 45.42
CA SER A 98 6.59 -25.57 46.76
C SER A 98 5.32 -26.43 46.72
N GLU A 99 4.95 -27.05 47.84
CA GLU A 99 3.70 -27.82 47.97
C GLU A 99 2.43 -26.98 47.74
N ILE A 100 2.52 -25.64 47.87
CA ILE A 100 1.39 -24.71 47.64
C ILE A 100 0.80 -24.88 46.24
N VAL A 101 1.62 -25.26 45.25
CA VAL A 101 1.19 -25.48 43.87
C VAL A 101 0.10 -26.54 43.74
N GLN A 102 0.05 -27.51 44.66
CA GLN A 102 -0.94 -28.59 44.65
C GLN A 102 -2.36 -28.08 44.92
N ASN A 103 -2.48 -26.91 45.58
CA ASN A 103 -3.75 -26.27 45.88
C ASN A 103 -4.20 -25.26 44.80
N LEU A 104 -3.40 -25.04 43.75
CA LEU A 104 -3.78 -24.15 42.66
C LEU A 104 -4.67 -24.85 41.64
N LYS A 105 -5.73 -24.16 41.20
CA LYS A 105 -6.52 -24.59 40.04
C LYS A 105 -5.66 -24.53 38.76
N PRO A 106 -5.97 -25.32 37.72
CA PRO A 106 -5.18 -25.36 36.49
C PRO A 106 -4.93 -23.99 35.83
N GLU A 107 -5.93 -23.11 35.82
CA GLU A 107 -5.82 -21.75 35.27
C GLU A 107 -4.99 -20.82 36.16
N SER A 108 -5.06 -21.01 37.49
CA SER A 108 -4.23 -20.32 38.47
C SER A 108 -2.76 -20.71 38.34
N PHE A 109 -2.49 -22.02 38.21
CA PHE A 109 -1.17 -22.55 37.91
C PHE A 109 -0.64 -21.96 36.59
N LEU A 110 -1.46 -21.96 35.54
CA LEU A 110 -1.05 -21.44 34.24
C LEU A 110 -0.75 -19.94 34.26
N LEU A 111 -1.57 -19.14 34.94
CA LEU A 111 -1.32 -17.71 35.10
C LEU A 111 0.01 -17.46 35.80
N ALA A 112 0.32 -18.25 36.84
CA ALA A 112 1.60 -18.17 37.55
C ALA A 112 2.78 -18.55 36.65
N VAL A 113 2.68 -19.66 35.89
CA VAL A 113 3.73 -20.04 34.92
C VAL A 113 3.95 -18.95 33.87
N GLN A 114 2.89 -18.34 33.33
CA GLN A 114 2.99 -17.28 32.32
C GLN A 114 3.57 -15.96 32.83
N SER A 115 3.67 -15.78 34.15
CA SER A 115 4.30 -14.63 34.78
C SER A 115 5.82 -14.78 34.95
N LEU A 116 6.37 -15.97 34.69
CA LEU A 116 7.81 -16.21 34.70
C LEU A 116 8.45 -15.86 33.34
N PRO A 117 9.76 -15.54 33.31
CA PRO A 117 10.51 -15.47 32.07
C PRO A 117 10.36 -16.77 31.25
N PRO A 118 10.30 -16.71 29.90
CA PRO A 118 9.95 -17.88 29.07
C PRO A 118 10.75 -19.16 29.36
N ALA A 119 12.05 -19.04 29.60
CA ALA A 119 12.90 -20.19 29.94
C ALA A 119 12.45 -20.88 31.25
N GLN A 120 12.20 -20.10 32.30
CA GLN A 120 11.73 -20.63 33.59
C GLN A 120 10.29 -21.16 33.49
N ALA A 121 9.42 -20.42 32.80
CA ALA A 121 8.04 -20.80 32.57
C ALA A 121 7.95 -22.16 31.85
N SER A 122 8.74 -22.35 30.78
CA SER A 122 8.76 -23.61 30.04
C SER A 122 9.29 -24.78 30.88
N ALA A 123 10.33 -24.58 31.68
CA ALA A 123 10.86 -25.60 32.59
C ALA A 123 9.82 -26.04 33.62
N GLN A 124 9.06 -25.11 34.20
CA GLN A 124 7.99 -25.42 35.14
C GLN A 124 6.80 -26.11 34.46
N LEU A 125 6.42 -25.66 33.26
CA LEU A 125 5.35 -26.28 32.50
C LEU A 125 5.67 -27.76 32.20
N ILE A 126 6.89 -28.08 31.77
CA ILE A 126 7.31 -29.46 31.44
C ILE A 126 7.14 -30.41 32.62
N LYS A 127 7.55 -29.99 33.82
CA LYS A 127 7.41 -30.80 35.05
C LYS A 127 5.94 -31.13 35.37
N SER A 128 5.02 -30.26 34.96
CA SER A 128 3.60 -30.40 35.27
C SER A 128 2.79 -31.12 34.21
N ILE A 129 3.28 -31.19 32.95
CA ILE A 129 2.57 -31.87 31.84
C ILE A 129 2.03 -33.25 32.21
N PRO A 130 2.81 -34.17 32.84
CA PRO A 130 2.31 -35.51 33.19
C PRO A 130 1.17 -35.54 34.21
N LYS A 131 0.98 -34.42 34.95
CA LYS A 131 -0.03 -34.29 36.01
C LYS A 131 -1.29 -33.57 35.52
N LEU A 132 -1.31 -33.05 34.29
CA LEU A 132 -2.46 -32.36 33.73
C LEU A 132 -3.49 -33.37 33.24
N ASP A 133 -4.71 -33.32 33.79
CA ASP A 133 -5.87 -34.09 33.30
C ASP A 133 -6.58 -33.41 32.10
N ARG A 134 -5.90 -32.42 31.49
CA ARG A 134 -6.38 -31.70 30.31
C ARG A 134 -5.25 -31.50 29.32
N GLU A 135 -5.64 -31.25 28.08
CA GLU A 135 -4.69 -30.93 27.03
C GLU A 135 -4.04 -29.56 27.21
N LEU A 136 -2.87 -29.39 26.61
CA LEU A 136 -2.24 -28.08 26.44
C LEU A 136 -3.06 -27.19 25.52
N SER A 137 -3.25 -25.94 25.91
CA SER A 137 -3.84 -24.85 25.15
C SER A 137 -2.88 -24.33 24.08
N LYS A 138 -3.38 -23.49 23.16
CA LYS A 138 -2.54 -22.79 22.18
C LYS A 138 -1.40 -22.03 22.88
N ASN A 139 -1.69 -21.31 23.97
CA ASN A 139 -0.70 -20.46 24.65
C ASN A 139 0.41 -21.28 25.32
N GLU A 140 0.06 -22.44 25.90
CA GLU A 140 1.04 -23.36 26.49
C GLU A 140 1.93 -23.98 25.41
N LEU A 141 1.35 -24.39 24.29
CA LEU A 141 2.12 -24.88 23.14
C LEU A 141 2.99 -23.77 22.54
N SER A 142 2.49 -22.54 22.40
CA SER A 142 3.28 -21.39 21.94
C SER A 142 4.46 -21.10 22.87
N LEU A 143 4.27 -21.20 24.20
CA LEU A 143 5.33 -21.02 25.17
C LEU A 143 6.44 -22.07 24.99
N LEU A 144 6.08 -23.36 24.93
CA LEU A 144 7.03 -24.44 24.66
C LEU A 144 7.73 -24.26 23.31
N ALA A 145 6.96 -23.99 22.24
CA ALA A 145 7.48 -23.74 20.91
C ALA A 145 8.48 -22.56 20.87
N SER A 146 8.24 -21.51 21.66
CA SER A 146 9.14 -20.36 21.76
C SER A 146 10.50 -20.71 22.38
N GLN A 147 10.57 -21.80 23.16
CA GLN A 147 11.74 -22.27 23.89
C GLN A 147 12.31 -23.56 23.30
N ILE A 148 12.01 -23.88 22.03
CA ILE A 148 12.42 -25.13 21.35
C ILE A 148 13.95 -25.33 21.21
N GLN A 149 14.77 -24.34 21.58
CA GLN A 149 16.23 -24.51 21.64
C GLN A 149 16.70 -25.12 22.96
N ASN A 150 15.83 -25.17 23.98
CA ASN A 150 16.12 -25.87 25.23
C ASN A 150 15.90 -27.38 25.04
N PRO A 151 16.92 -28.25 25.28
CA PRO A 151 16.81 -29.70 25.07
C PRO A 151 15.66 -30.37 25.83
N ASP A 152 15.33 -29.90 27.03
CA ASP A 152 14.26 -30.49 27.84
C ASP A 152 12.88 -30.15 27.24
N VAL A 153 12.72 -28.93 26.72
CA VAL A 153 11.51 -28.50 26.00
C VAL A 153 11.34 -29.31 24.72
N THR A 154 12.42 -29.50 23.97
CA THR A 154 12.44 -30.31 22.76
C THR A 154 12.01 -31.75 23.05
N LYS A 155 12.59 -32.38 24.07
CA LYS A 155 12.22 -33.75 24.50
C LYS A 155 10.76 -33.84 24.93
N ALA A 156 10.28 -32.85 25.69
CA ALA A 156 8.89 -32.82 26.15
C ALA A 156 7.90 -32.71 24.97
N LEU A 157 8.17 -31.82 24.01
CA LEU A 157 7.35 -31.67 22.80
C LEU A 157 7.41 -32.92 21.91
N GLN A 158 8.58 -33.55 21.76
CA GLN A 158 8.73 -34.83 21.06
C GLN A 158 7.91 -35.93 21.72
N SER A 159 7.97 -36.05 23.06
CA SER A 159 7.20 -37.04 23.81
C SER A 159 5.70 -36.83 23.64
N LEU A 160 5.22 -35.59 23.74
CA LEU A 160 3.83 -35.23 23.50
C LEU A 160 3.36 -35.58 22.09
N LEU A 161 4.20 -35.31 21.09
CA LEU A 161 3.89 -35.61 19.69
C LEU A 161 4.07 -37.09 19.32
N ARG A 162 4.64 -37.93 20.19
CA ARG A 162 4.74 -39.40 20.00
C ARG A 162 3.64 -40.17 20.73
N ASP A 163 2.92 -39.53 21.64
CA ASP A 163 1.79 -40.17 22.34
C ASP A 163 0.62 -40.38 21.38
N THR A 164 0.49 -41.60 20.86
CA THR A 164 -0.53 -41.99 19.86
C THR A 164 -1.97 -41.71 20.32
N LYS A 165 -2.24 -41.64 21.64
CA LYS A 165 -3.58 -41.34 22.18
C LYS A 165 -3.96 -39.87 22.02
N HIS A 166 -2.99 -38.96 22.04
CA HIS A 166 -3.23 -37.50 22.02
C HIS A 166 -2.62 -36.78 20.82
N GLN A 167 -1.75 -37.43 20.05
CA GLN A 167 -0.98 -36.88 18.94
C GLN A 167 -1.85 -36.08 17.96
N LEU A 168 -2.98 -36.64 17.50
CA LEU A 168 -3.85 -35.95 16.53
C LEU A 168 -4.42 -34.64 17.09
N ARG A 169 -4.83 -34.62 18.35
CA ARG A 169 -5.39 -33.41 18.99
C ARG A 169 -4.31 -32.35 19.20
N ILE A 170 -3.09 -32.76 19.52
CA ILE A 170 -1.93 -31.86 19.61
C ILE A 170 -1.59 -31.27 18.23
N LEU A 171 -1.55 -32.10 17.18
CA LEU A 171 -1.33 -31.64 15.80
C LEU A 171 -2.41 -30.64 15.34
N LYS A 172 -3.68 -30.87 15.65
CA LYS A 172 -4.78 -29.89 15.41
C LYS A 172 -4.50 -28.55 16.09
N LYS A 173 -3.93 -28.55 17.31
CA LYS A 173 -3.58 -27.31 18.01
C LYS A 173 -2.31 -26.64 17.47
N MET A 174 -1.36 -27.41 16.93
CA MET A 174 -0.17 -26.87 16.25
C MET A 174 -0.56 -26.01 15.03
N GLU A 175 -1.67 -26.33 14.36
CA GLU A 175 -2.22 -25.52 13.27
C GLU A 175 -2.57 -24.09 13.70
N LEU A 176 -2.81 -23.86 15.00
CA LEU A 176 -3.17 -22.56 15.56
C LEU A 176 -1.96 -21.70 15.96
N LEU A 177 -0.72 -22.23 15.90
CA LEU A 177 0.49 -21.47 16.24
C LEU A 177 0.73 -20.33 15.26
N ASP A 178 1.42 -19.28 15.72
CA ASP A 178 1.70 -18.11 14.89
C ASP A 178 2.82 -18.44 13.88
N ALA A 179 2.79 -17.80 12.69
CA ALA A 179 3.70 -18.11 11.59
C ALA A 179 5.19 -18.02 11.97
N LYS A 180 5.54 -17.08 12.86
CA LYS A 180 6.92 -16.93 13.36
C LYS A 180 7.42 -18.19 14.09
N LEU A 181 6.57 -18.84 14.88
CA LEU A 181 6.93 -20.08 15.58
C LEU A 181 6.97 -21.25 14.60
N ALA A 182 6.00 -21.34 13.69
CA ALA A 182 5.93 -22.42 12.70
C ALA A 182 7.13 -22.43 11.73
N ALA A 183 7.71 -21.26 11.44
CA ALA A 183 8.92 -21.13 10.63
C ALA A 183 10.22 -21.56 11.36
N ASN A 184 10.17 -21.94 12.64
CA ASN A 184 11.34 -22.40 13.37
C ASN A 184 11.76 -23.81 12.90
N PRO A 185 13.01 -24.03 12.43
CA PRO A 185 13.45 -25.31 11.90
C PRO A 185 13.40 -26.47 12.89
N SER A 186 13.74 -26.25 14.16
CA SER A 186 13.73 -27.30 15.19
C SER A 186 12.30 -27.76 15.49
N LEU A 187 11.35 -26.82 15.53
CA LEU A 187 9.94 -27.15 15.73
C LEU A 187 9.36 -27.86 14.49
N ALA A 188 9.68 -27.37 13.30
CA ALA A 188 9.26 -27.98 12.04
C ALA A 188 9.77 -29.42 11.91
N ALA A 189 11.00 -29.72 12.35
CA ALA A 189 11.53 -31.07 12.36
C ALA A 189 10.66 -32.03 13.20
N ILE A 190 10.35 -31.65 14.45
CA ILE A 190 9.59 -32.49 15.38
C ILE A 190 8.13 -32.67 14.91
N VAL A 191 7.49 -31.58 14.50
CA VAL A 191 6.11 -31.64 13.95
C VAL A 191 6.09 -32.50 12.70
N GLY A 192 7.11 -32.38 11.84
CA GLY A 192 7.18 -33.12 10.61
C GLY A 192 7.47 -34.62 10.77
N GLU A 193 8.22 -35.02 11.78
CA GLU A 193 8.33 -36.45 12.17
C GLU A 193 6.96 -37.03 12.53
N ALA A 194 6.20 -36.34 13.40
CA ALA A 194 4.87 -36.78 13.81
C ALA A 194 3.87 -36.81 12.65
N CYS A 195 3.91 -35.79 11.77
CA CYS A 195 3.11 -35.76 10.54
C CYS A 195 3.44 -36.93 9.62
N ALA A 196 4.73 -37.22 9.38
CA ALA A 196 5.16 -38.28 8.48
C ALA A 196 4.77 -39.67 8.99
N GLU A 197 4.81 -39.89 10.31
CA GLU A 197 4.36 -41.12 10.95
C GLU A 197 2.84 -41.32 10.78
N GLN A 198 2.04 -40.30 11.13
CA GLN A 198 0.58 -40.35 10.98
C GLN A 198 0.15 -40.53 9.52
N PHE A 199 0.87 -39.92 8.57
CA PHE A 199 0.54 -40.04 7.15
C PHE A 199 0.74 -41.48 6.62
N LYS A 200 1.69 -42.25 7.17
CA LYS A 200 1.96 -43.64 6.74
C LYS A 200 0.91 -44.65 7.22
N ASN A 201 0.32 -44.44 8.40
CA ASN A 201 -0.55 -45.42 9.08
C ASN A 201 -1.99 -45.47 8.53
N GLN A 202 -2.20 -45.24 7.23
CA GLN A 202 -3.53 -45.25 6.57
C GLN A 202 -4.59 -44.37 7.27
N SER A 203 -4.19 -43.13 7.55
CA SER A 203 -5.03 -42.08 8.12
C SER A 203 -6.30 -41.78 7.30
N SER A 204 -7.41 -41.44 7.97
CA SER A 204 -8.65 -40.94 7.32
C SER A 204 -8.40 -39.66 6.51
N ASP A 205 -9.29 -39.33 5.57
CA ASP A 205 -9.16 -38.13 4.72
C ASP A 205 -9.07 -36.82 5.55
N GLU A 206 -9.73 -36.77 6.71
CA GLU A 206 -9.65 -35.63 7.63
C GLU A 206 -8.23 -35.46 8.19
N ILE A 207 -7.59 -36.56 8.57
CA ILE A 207 -6.22 -36.55 9.12
C ILE A 207 -5.21 -36.22 8.02
N GLN A 208 -5.38 -36.81 6.83
CA GLN A 208 -4.53 -36.47 5.67
C GLN A 208 -4.62 -34.98 5.37
N SER A 209 -5.82 -34.42 5.30
CA SER A 209 -6.05 -32.99 5.06
C SER A 209 -5.41 -32.09 6.13
N LEU A 210 -5.48 -32.48 7.41
CA LEU A 210 -4.79 -31.77 8.49
C LEU A 210 -3.27 -31.77 8.28
N ILE A 211 -2.69 -32.93 7.98
CA ILE A 211 -1.25 -33.08 7.76
C ILE A 211 -0.78 -32.24 6.56
N ILE A 212 -1.57 -32.17 5.48
CA ILE A 212 -1.27 -31.30 4.34
C ILE A 212 -1.22 -29.82 4.76
N ARG A 213 -2.19 -29.34 5.55
CA ARG A 213 -2.18 -27.95 6.05
C ARG A 213 -1.02 -27.68 7.00
N LEU A 214 -0.67 -28.63 7.86
CA LEU A 214 0.53 -28.54 8.71
C LEU A 214 1.81 -28.53 7.89
N SER A 215 1.86 -29.31 6.79
CA SER A 215 3.00 -29.33 5.87
C SER A 215 3.26 -27.98 5.23
N ALA A 216 2.19 -27.28 4.82
CA ALA A 216 2.27 -25.91 4.36
C ALA A 216 2.76 -24.96 5.47
N LYS A 217 2.10 -25.00 6.63
CA LYS A 217 2.32 -24.07 7.75
C LYS A 217 3.74 -24.13 8.33
N PHE A 218 4.29 -25.34 8.47
CA PHE A 218 5.61 -25.58 9.05
C PHE A 218 6.70 -25.83 7.99
N HIS A 219 6.38 -25.69 6.70
CA HIS A 219 7.32 -25.90 5.58
C HIS A 219 8.02 -27.28 5.63
N LEU A 220 7.25 -28.35 5.88
CA LEU A 220 7.75 -29.70 6.18
C LEU A 220 8.34 -30.44 4.96
N LYS A 221 9.56 -30.11 4.53
CA LYS A 221 10.19 -30.67 3.31
C LYS A 221 10.13 -32.20 3.18
N GLN A 222 10.20 -32.94 4.28
CA GLN A 222 10.08 -34.41 4.28
C GLN A 222 8.71 -34.92 3.77
N MET A 223 7.69 -34.06 3.78
CA MET A 223 6.35 -34.37 3.29
C MET A 223 6.19 -34.19 1.77
N GLU A 224 7.18 -33.64 1.06
CA GLU A 224 7.10 -33.40 -0.39
C GLU A 224 6.70 -34.66 -1.18
N GLN A 225 7.38 -35.78 -0.96
CA GLN A 225 7.09 -37.05 -1.64
C GLN A 225 5.72 -37.63 -1.24
N PRO A 226 5.37 -37.72 0.07
CA PRO A 226 4.02 -38.10 0.49
C PRO A 226 2.90 -37.26 -0.13
N VAL A 227 3.02 -35.92 -0.10
CA VAL A 227 2.01 -35.01 -0.66
C VAL A 227 1.89 -35.16 -2.17
N THR A 228 3.01 -35.30 -2.88
CA THR A 228 3.01 -35.51 -4.34
C THR A 228 2.29 -36.80 -4.72
N LYS A 229 2.58 -37.91 -4.02
CA LYS A 229 1.88 -39.19 -4.24
C LYS A 229 0.40 -39.08 -3.92
N TRP A 230 0.05 -38.40 -2.83
CA TRP A 230 -1.32 -38.20 -2.39
C TRP A 230 -2.17 -37.41 -3.39
N LEU A 231 -1.60 -36.38 -4.03
CA LEU A 231 -2.25 -35.61 -5.08
C LEU A 231 -2.42 -36.36 -6.42
N LEU A 232 -1.66 -37.44 -6.62
CA LEU A 232 -1.78 -38.29 -7.82
C LEU A 232 -2.89 -39.33 -7.72
N LEU A 233 -3.43 -39.57 -6.52
CA LEU A 233 -4.57 -40.46 -6.32
C LEU A 233 -5.86 -39.82 -6.83
N ASP A 234 -6.73 -40.63 -7.42
CA ASP A 234 -8.05 -40.20 -7.88
C ASP A 234 -8.99 -39.87 -6.70
N GLY A 235 -10.06 -39.11 -6.98
CA GLY A 235 -11.11 -38.83 -6.01
C GLY A 235 -10.86 -37.64 -5.06
N ARG A 236 -9.78 -36.87 -5.27
CA ARG A 236 -9.51 -35.66 -4.46
C ARG A 236 -10.50 -34.54 -4.75
N SER A 237 -11.05 -33.97 -3.69
CA SER A 237 -11.89 -32.77 -3.76
C SER A 237 -11.11 -31.55 -4.22
N ASN A 238 -11.81 -30.52 -4.71
CA ASN A 238 -11.15 -29.29 -5.15
C ASN A 238 -10.35 -28.61 -4.03
N THR A 239 -10.84 -28.67 -2.79
CA THR A 239 -10.19 -28.11 -1.60
C THR A 239 -8.92 -28.87 -1.22
N GLU A 240 -8.92 -30.19 -1.37
CA GLU A 240 -7.75 -31.03 -1.14
C GLU A 240 -6.65 -30.76 -2.16
N ILE A 241 -7.01 -30.66 -3.44
CA ILE A 241 -6.06 -30.33 -4.51
C ILE A 241 -5.39 -28.99 -4.22
N ILE A 242 -6.17 -27.94 -3.94
CA ILE A 242 -5.62 -26.62 -3.60
C ILE A 242 -4.67 -26.72 -2.40
N SER A 243 -5.10 -27.38 -1.32
CA SER A 243 -4.30 -27.53 -0.10
C SER A 243 -2.97 -28.24 -0.36
N GLY A 244 -2.97 -29.29 -1.18
CA GLY A 244 -1.75 -30.00 -1.55
C GLY A 244 -0.80 -29.17 -2.42
N LEU A 245 -1.34 -28.44 -3.42
CA LEU A 245 -0.53 -27.55 -4.26
C LEU A 245 0.07 -26.41 -3.45
N THR A 246 -0.70 -25.84 -2.50
CA THR A 246 -0.20 -24.84 -1.55
C THR A 246 0.90 -25.43 -0.67
N ALA A 247 0.69 -26.63 -0.10
CA ALA A 247 1.71 -27.27 0.73
C ALA A 247 3.03 -27.48 -0.01
N LEU A 248 2.99 -28.01 -1.24
CA LEU A 248 4.20 -28.18 -2.06
C LEU A 248 4.89 -26.85 -2.36
N SER A 249 4.14 -25.77 -2.57
CA SER A 249 4.67 -24.44 -2.84
C SER A 249 5.33 -23.84 -1.60
N GLU A 250 4.67 -23.92 -0.44
CA GLU A 250 5.19 -23.40 0.83
C GLU A 250 6.42 -24.17 1.30
N MET A 251 6.49 -25.48 1.06
CA MET A 251 7.70 -26.28 1.31
C MET A 251 8.88 -25.90 0.40
N ARG A 252 8.64 -25.06 -0.62
CA ARG A 252 9.59 -24.71 -1.69
C ARG A 252 10.15 -25.95 -2.38
N SER A 253 9.27 -26.92 -2.64
CA SER A 253 9.62 -28.09 -3.42
C SER A 253 10.19 -27.65 -4.77
N ALA A 254 11.31 -28.27 -5.16
CA ALA A 254 12.03 -27.97 -6.40
C ALA A 254 12.19 -29.22 -7.28
N SER A 255 11.48 -30.30 -6.99
CA SER A 255 11.63 -31.54 -7.75
C SER A 255 10.91 -31.48 -9.10
N PRO A 256 11.45 -32.12 -10.17
CA PRO A 256 10.79 -32.20 -11.46
C PRO A 256 9.40 -32.85 -11.40
N ALA A 257 9.16 -33.75 -10.44
CA ALA A 257 7.86 -34.37 -10.21
C ALA A 257 6.80 -33.35 -9.77
N THR A 258 7.16 -32.45 -8.85
CA THR A 258 6.29 -31.36 -8.41
C THR A 258 5.98 -30.39 -9.55
N LEU A 259 6.97 -30.02 -10.36
CA LEU A 259 6.73 -29.13 -11.51
C LEU A 259 5.74 -29.77 -12.50
N LYS A 260 5.92 -31.06 -12.82
CA LYS A 260 4.96 -31.82 -13.65
C LYS A 260 3.56 -31.84 -13.06
N LEU A 261 3.44 -31.91 -11.74
CA LEU A 261 2.15 -31.87 -11.05
C LEU A 261 1.51 -30.50 -11.19
N TYR A 262 2.25 -29.42 -10.98
CA TYR A 262 1.72 -28.06 -11.15
C TYR A 262 1.28 -27.80 -12.59
N THR A 263 2.05 -28.22 -13.59
CA THR A 263 1.66 -28.07 -15.00
C THR A 263 0.44 -28.92 -15.36
N LYS A 264 0.26 -30.11 -14.77
CA LYS A 264 -0.98 -30.88 -14.88
C LYS A 264 -2.20 -30.08 -14.39
N PHE A 265 -2.11 -29.44 -13.23
CA PHE A 265 -3.22 -28.68 -12.64
C PHE A 265 -3.40 -27.27 -13.21
N PHE A 266 -2.44 -26.76 -13.99
CA PHE A 266 -2.56 -25.47 -14.68
C PHE A 266 -3.75 -25.42 -15.66
N ASN A 267 -4.08 -26.54 -16.29
CA ASN A 267 -5.20 -26.64 -17.24
C ASN A 267 -6.50 -27.16 -16.59
N HIS A 268 -6.60 -27.12 -15.27
CA HIS A 268 -7.78 -27.61 -14.55
C HIS A 268 -9.00 -26.70 -14.78
N ALA A 269 -10.18 -27.29 -14.97
CA ALA A 269 -11.43 -26.55 -15.24
C ALA A 269 -11.88 -25.65 -14.07
N HIS A 270 -11.59 -26.06 -12.83
CA HIS A 270 -11.91 -25.28 -11.63
C HIS A 270 -10.92 -24.12 -11.44
N ALA A 271 -11.38 -22.88 -11.59
CA ALA A 271 -10.54 -21.68 -11.60
C ALA A 271 -9.62 -21.50 -10.37
N PRO A 272 -10.06 -21.73 -9.12
CA PRO A 272 -9.17 -21.69 -7.95
C PRO A 272 -7.98 -22.67 -8.01
N ILE A 273 -8.14 -23.86 -8.62
CA ILE A 273 -7.05 -24.82 -8.80
C ILE A 273 -6.06 -24.29 -9.83
N LYS A 274 -6.56 -23.84 -10.99
CA LYS A 274 -5.73 -23.22 -12.04
C LYS A 274 -4.94 -22.02 -11.49
N ARG A 275 -5.57 -21.18 -10.66
CA ARG A 275 -4.90 -20.05 -9.98
C ARG A 275 -3.78 -20.52 -9.07
N GLN A 276 -4.05 -21.47 -8.16
CA GLN A 276 -3.04 -21.99 -7.25
C GLN A 276 -1.88 -22.65 -8.01
N ALA A 277 -2.18 -23.45 -9.04
CA ALA A 277 -1.16 -24.05 -9.91
C ALA A 277 -0.31 -22.97 -10.61
N THR A 278 -0.94 -21.92 -11.14
CA THR A 278 -0.24 -20.79 -11.77
C THR A 278 0.73 -20.12 -10.80
N ILE A 279 0.29 -19.83 -9.58
CA ILE A 279 1.16 -19.28 -8.51
C ILE A 279 2.32 -20.23 -8.23
N SER A 280 2.03 -21.52 -8.04
CA SER A 280 3.03 -22.53 -7.73
C SER A 280 4.09 -22.69 -8.83
N ILE A 281 3.71 -22.64 -10.12
CA ILE A 281 4.67 -22.65 -11.25
C ILE A 281 5.47 -21.35 -11.28
N ALA A 282 4.81 -20.19 -11.17
CA ALA A 282 5.48 -18.90 -11.26
C ALA A 282 6.50 -18.69 -10.12
N SER A 283 6.20 -19.17 -8.92
CA SER A 283 7.11 -19.13 -7.76
C SER A 283 8.14 -20.25 -7.73
N PHE A 284 8.02 -21.26 -8.59
CA PHE A 284 8.97 -22.37 -8.68
C PHE A 284 10.38 -21.87 -9.01
N GLY A 285 11.41 -22.54 -8.49
CA GLY A 285 12.80 -22.09 -8.63
C GLY A 285 13.39 -22.25 -10.03
N ASP A 286 12.80 -23.11 -10.86
CA ASP A 286 13.32 -23.44 -12.19
C ASP A 286 13.09 -22.30 -13.22
N PRO A 287 14.15 -21.77 -13.84
CA PRO A 287 14.03 -20.77 -14.91
C PRO A 287 13.23 -21.22 -16.14
N SER A 288 13.11 -22.54 -16.40
CA SER A 288 12.33 -23.09 -17.51
C SER A 288 10.83 -22.72 -17.45
N THR A 289 10.34 -22.37 -16.26
CA THR A 289 8.97 -21.88 -16.05
C THR A 289 8.64 -20.62 -16.84
N VAL A 290 9.64 -19.79 -17.16
CA VAL A 290 9.44 -18.62 -18.02
C VAL A 290 9.03 -19.05 -19.43
N GLU A 291 9.67 -20.07 -19.99
CA GLU A 291 9.32 -20.61 -21.31
C GLU A 291 7.93 -21.28 -21.29
N PHE A 292 7.61 -21.99 -20.21
CA PHE A 292 6.27 -22.52 -19.99
C PHE A 292 5.21 -21.41 -20.07
N PHE A 293 5.41 -20.30 -19.35
CA PHE A 293 4.47 -19.18 -19.40
C PHE A 293 4.46 -18.45 -20.74
N ALA A 294 5.61 -18.30 -21.40
CA ALA A 294 5.66 -17.68 -22.74
C ALA A 294 4.79 -18.44 -23.76
N LYS A 295 4.74 -19.78 -23.67
CA LYS A 295 3.91 -20.63 -24.55
C LYS A 295 2.42 -20.55 -24.23
N ASN A 296 2.06 -20.25 -22.98
CA ASN A 296 0.66 -20.26 -22.49
C ASN A 296 0.15 -18.84 -22.15
N TRP A 297 0.89 -17.79 -22.53
CA TRP A 297 0.63 -16.43 -22.07
C TRP A 297 -0.70 -15.88 -22.56
N ASP A 298 -0.99 -16.12 -23.84
CA ASP A 298 -2.19 -15.59 -24.48
C ASP A 298 -3.47 -16.21 -23.92
N ASP A 299 -3.40 -17.45 -23.41
CA ASP A 299 -4.51 -18.18 -22.77
C ASP A 299 -4.72 -17.81 -21.30
N LEU A 300 -3.83 -17.01 -20.71
CA LEU A 300 -3.96 -16.57 -19.32
C LEU A 300 -4.86 -15.33 -19.21
N PRO A 301 -5.88 -15.35 -18.33
CA PRO A 301 -6.62 -14.16 -17.92
C PRO A 301 -5.70 -13.07 -17.33
N SER A 302 -6.11 -11.80 -17.42
CA SER A 302 -5.29 -10.65 -17.04
C SER A 302 -4.83 -10.65 -15.57
N ASP A 303 -5.68 -11.13 -14.65
CA ASP A 303 -5.35 -11.23 -13.23
C ASP A 303 -4.26 -12.29 -12.97
N LEU A 304 -4.32 -13.43 -13.66
CA LEU A 304 -3.28 -14.46 -13.59
C LEU A 304 -1.98 -14.03 -14.24
N ARG A 305 -2.04 -13.23 -15.32
CA ARG A 305 -0.84 -12.62 -15.94
C ARG A 305 -0.07 -11.77 -14.95
N GLN A 306 -0.76 -10.90 -14.19
CA GLN A 306 -0.11 -10.05 -13.19
C GLN A 306 0.59 -10.87 -12.09
N ILE A 307 -0.09 -11.89 -11.56
CA ILE A 307 0.46 -12.78 -10.52
C ILE A 307 1.66 -13.57 -11.05
N THR A 308 1.57 -14.05 -12.29
CA THR A 308 2.64 -14.78 -12.98
C THR A 308 3.90 -13.92 -13.06
N ILE A 309 3.78 -12.66 -13.52
CA ILE A 309 4.92 -11.75 -13.58
C ILE A 309 5.52 -11.55 -12.19
N GLY A 310 4.70 -11.33 -11.15
CA GLY A 310 5.17 -11.23 -9.77
C GLY A 310 6.03 -12.43 -9.34
N GLY A 311 5.55 -13.65 -9.57
CA GLY A 311 6.29 -14.88 -9.27
C GLY A 311 7.57 -15.05 -10.10
N LEU A 312 7.53 -14.72 -11.40
CA LEU A 312 8.71 -14.79 -12.27
C LEU A 312 9.77 -13.75 -11.93
N THR A 313 9.37 -12.59 -11.39
CA THR A 313 10.30 -11.55 -10.90
C THR A 313 10.86 -11.83 -9.51
N SER A 314 10.42 -12.90 -8.83
CA SER A 314 10.90 -13.26 -7.48
C SER A 314 12.33 -13.79 -7.45
N SER A 315 12.93 -14.07 -8.62
CA SER A 315 14.29 -14.56 -8.78
C SER A 315 14.96 -13.81 -9.92
N LYS A 316 16.22 -13.40 -9.72
CA LYS A 316 17.00 -12.67 -10.73
C LYS A 316 17.13 -13.46 -12.04
N ALA A 317 17.39 -14.76 -11.97
CA ALA A 317 17.55 -15.61 -13.15
C ALA A 317 16.25 -15.69 -13.98
N LYS A 318 15.09 -15.87 -13.32
CA LYS A 318 13.79 -15.85 -13.98
C LYS A 318 13.45 -14.47 -14.55
N ALA A 319 13.72 -13.41 -13.78
CA ALA A 319 13.50 -12.04 -14.22
C ALA A 319 14.30 -11.73 -15.50
N GLU A 320 15.55 -12.19 -15.61
CA GLU A 320 16.39 -11.97 -16.80
C GLU A 320 15.82 -12.65 -18.05
N LEU A 321 15.37 -13.90 -17.91
CA LEU A 321 14.70 -14.63 -19.00
C LEU A 321 13.36 -13.97 -19.36
N LEU A 322 12.56 -13.59 -18.37
CA LEU A 322 11.29 -12.89 -18.56
C LEU A 322 11.52 -11.56 -19.29
N GLY A 323 12.52 -10.79 -18.89
CA GLY A 323 12.88 -9.53 -19.54
C GLY A 323 13.23 -9.75 -21.02
N LYS A 324 14.06 -10.74 -21.34
CA LYS A 324 14.41 -11.07 -22.73
C LYS A 324 13.18 -11.51 -23.54
N ALA A 325 12.35 -12.39 -22.99
CA ALA A 325 11.12 -12.88 -23.62
C ALA A 325 10.08 -11.77 -23.82
N THR A 326 9.99 -10.84 -22.88
CA THR A 326 9.11 -9.67 -22.99
C THR A 326 9.63 -8.71 -24.07
N ALA A 327 10.94 -8.45 -24.09
CA ALA A 327 11.57 -7.58 -25.09
C ALA A 327 11.43 -8.14 -26.52
N SER A 328 11.37 -9.46 -26.69
CA SER A 328 11.09 -10.12 -27.96
C SER A 328 9.59 -10.24 -28.30
N GLY A 329 8.71 -9.75 -27.42
CA GLY A 329 7.26 -9.67 -27.67
C GLY A 329 6.45 -10.90 -27.26
N GLN A 330 7.00 -11.84 -26.48
CA GLN A 330 6.28 -13.03 -26.02
C GLN A 330 5.31 -12.73 -24.86
N PHE A 331 5.59 -11.71 -24.05
CA PHE A 331 4.73 -11.28 -22.94
C PHE A 331 4.04 -9.95 -23.26
N LYS A 332 2.95 -10.01 -24.02
CA LYS A 332 2.16 -8.82 -24.43
C LYS A 332 1.17 -8.38 -23.36
N GLY A 333 0.70 -7.14 -23.45
CA GLY A 333 -0.36 -6.63 -22.56
C GLY A 333 0.10 -6.45 -21.11
N LEU A 334 1.35 -6.04 -20.92
CA LEU A 334 1.86 -5.71 -19.58
C LEU A 334 1.04 -4.59 -18.96
N THR A 335 0.75 -4.74 -17.67
CA THR A 335 0.23 -3.65 -16.84
C THR A 335 1.38 -2.82 -16.30
N PRO A 336 1.12 -1.58 -15.82
CA PRO A 336 2.17 -0.79 -15.17
C PRO A 336 2.80 -1.49 -13.96
N ASP A 337 2.02 -2.22 -13.17
CA ASP A 337 2.52 -2.99 -12.02
C ASP A 337 3.44 -4.13 -12.47
N SER A 338 3.04 -4.85 -13.54
CA SER A 338 3.86 -5.93 -14.11
C SER A 338 5.20 -5.40 -14.63
N LEU A 339 5.20 -4.27 -15.33
CA LEU A 339 6.44 -3.65 -15.81
C LEU A 339 7.28 -3.09 -14.65
N GLY A 340 6.63 -2.49 -13.65
CA GLY A 340 7.28 -2.05 -12.42
C GLY A 340 8.04 -3.18 -11.72
N ASN A 341 7.43 -4.35 -11.58
CA ASN A 341 8.09 -5.54 -11.02
C ASN A 341 9.32 -5.97 -11.83
N ILE A 342 9.24 -5.94 -13.17
CA ILE A 342 10.38 -6.27 -14.04
C ILE A 342 11.53 -5.26 -13.83
N ILE A 343 11.21 -3.96 -13.75
CA ILE A 343 12.21 -2.90 -13.50
C ILE A 343 12.82 -3.04 -12.12
N THR A 344 12.03 -3.31 -11.08
CA THR A 344 12.55 -3.54 -9.73
C THR A 344 13.49 -4.74 -9.68
N ALA A 345 13.17 -5.82 -10.40
CA ALA A 345 13.98 -7.04 -10.40
C ALA A 345 15.27 -6.91 -11.23
N LEU A 346 15.26 -6.16 -12.34
CA LEU A 346 16.38 -6.08 -13.29
C LEU A 346 17.17 -4.77 -13.25
N GLY A 347 16.59 -3.72 -12.69
CA GLY A 347 17.08 -2.35 -12.81
C GLY A 347 16.67 -1.67 -14.12
N SER A 348 16.51 -0.35 -14.07
CA SER A 348 16.17 0.51 -15.21
C SER A 348 17.20 0.46 -16.35
N ASP A 349 18.47 0.23 -16.00
CA ASP A 349 19.57 0.25 -16.97
C ASP A 349 19.71 -1.02 -17.81
N ASN A 350 18.97 -2.08 -17.47
CA ASN A 350 19.01 -3.35 -18.17
C ASN A 350 18.56 -3.21 -19.64
N ALA A 351 19.27 -3.84 -20.57
CA ALA A 351 18.98 -3.75 -22.01
C ALA A 351 17.57 -4.22 -22.39
N SER A 352 17.08 -5.28 -21.74
CA SER A 352 15.71 -5.76 -21.93
C SER A 352 14.69 -4.73 -21.44
N VAL A 353 14.91 -4.15 -20.27
CA VAL A 353 14.05 -3.10 -19.71
C VAL A 353 13.98 -1.89 -20.63
N LYS A 354 15.12 -1.41 -21.15
CA LYS A 354 15.17 -0.29 -22.11
C LYS A 354 14.37 -0.61 -23.38
N THR A 355 14.46 -1.84 -23.87
CA THR A 355 13.70 -2.30 -25.04
C THR A 355 12.20 -2.36 -24.74
N ILE A 356 11.81 -2.88 -23.59
CA ILE A 356 10.40 -2.97 -23.18
C ILE A 356 9.80 -1.56 -23.02
N LEU A 357 10.49 -0.64 -22.35
CA LEU A 357 10.06 0.75 -22.19
C LEU A 357 9.87 1.44 -23.55
N LYS A 358 10.81 1.24 -24.48
CA LYS A 358 10.70 1.76 -25.86
C LYS A 358 9.48 1.20 -26.60
N ASN A 359 9.16 -0.07 -26.40
CA ASN A 359 8.04 -0.75 -27.04
C ASN A 359 6.69 -0.53 -26.33
N THR A 360 6.69 0.08 -25.13
CA THR A 360 5.49 0.37 -24.33
C THR A 360 5.44 1.85 -23.90
N PRO A 361 5.55 2.80 -24.86
CA PRO A 361 5.64 4.21 -24.53
C PRO A 361 4.43 4.68 -23.73
N GLY A 362 4.69 5.40 -22.63
CA GLY A 362 3.66 5.97 -21.76
C GLY A 362 2.99 5.00 -20.79
N LEU A 363 3.34 3.70 -20.79
CA LEU A 363 2.81 2.75 -19.80
C LEU A 363 3.27 3.09 -18.38
N ILE A 364 4.54 3.47 -18.26
CA ILE A 364 5.16 4.09 -17.08
C ILE A 364 6.15 5.14 -17.54
N VAL A 365 6.34 6.16 -16.72
CA VAL A 365 7.18 7.33 -16.99
C VAL A 365 8.25 7.42 -15.90
N PRO A 366 9.54 7.61 -16.25
CA PRO A 366 10.58 7.88 -15.27
C PRO A 366 10.42 9.30 -14.72
N VAL A 367 10.38 9.42 -13.39
CA VAL A 367 10.27 10.69 -12.65
C VAL A 367 11.38 10.78 -11.62
N ILE A 368 11.78 12.00 -11.29
CA ILE A 368 12.74 12.23 -10.19
C ILE A 368 11.95 12.21 -8.89
N LYS A 369 12.31 11.33 -7.95
CA LYS A 369 11.65 11.21 -6.66
C LYS A 369 12.57 11.70 -5.54
N PHE A 370 12.07 12.67 -4.78
CA PHE A 370 12.63 13.12 -3.51
C PHE A 370 11.83 12.49 -2.37
N THR A 371 12.50 12.15 -1.25
CA THR A 371 11.95 11.27 -0.20
C THR A 371 11.65 11.99 1.12
N GLY A 372 11.71 13.31 1.13
CA GLY A 372 11.52 14.12 2.34
C GLY A 372 12.78 14.25 3.20
N LYS A 373 13.92 13.68 2.78
CA LYS A 373 15.15 13.68 3.57
C LYS A 373 16.01 14.92 3.26
N PRO A 374 16.72 15.50 4.23
CA PRO A 374 17.43 16.77 4.05
C PRO A 374 18.54 16.82 2.99
N ASN A 375 19.08 15.67 2.58
CA ASN A 375 20.16 15.61 1.58
C ASN A 375 19.67 15.26 0.18
N ASP A 376 18.35 15.16 -0.02
CA ASP A 376 17.75 14.77 -1.29
C ASP A 376 17.83 15.93 -2.28
N THR A 377 18.67 15.79 -3.31
CA THR A 377 18.81 16.82 -4.34
C THR A 377 19.32 16.24 -5.65
N VAL A 378 19.17 17.00 -6.73
CA VAL A 378 19.87 16.78 -8.00
C VAL A 378 21.02 17.77 -8.08
N ASN A 379 22.26 17.29 -8.17
CA ASN A 379 23.46 18.14 -8.24
C ASN A 379 23.57 18.83 -9.61
N TYR A 380 22.75 19.85 -9.80
CA TYR A 380 22.58 20.60 -11.04
C TYR A 380 22.35 22.07 -10.69
N PRO A 381 23.44 22.89 -10.62
CA PRO A 381 23.35 24.27 -10.20
C PRO A 381 22.67 25.14 -11.26
N ILE A 382 21.76 26.01 -10.82
CA ILE A 382 20.96 26.88 -11.67
C ILE A 382 21.11 28.33 -11.19
N ALA A 383 21.16 29.24 -12.15
CA ALA A 383 21.10 30.68 -11.93
C ALA A 383 19.90 31.27 -12.69
N LEU A 384 19.05 32.00 -12.00
CA LEU A 384 17.93 32.73 -12.59
C LEU A 384 18.33 34.20 -12.70
N LYS A 385 18.64 34.62 -13.92
CA LYS A 385 19.09 35.98 -14.23
C LYS A 385 18.10 36.71 -15.12
N GLY A 386 17.91 38.01 -14.90
CA GLY A 386 17.00 38.82 -15.72
C GLY A 386 15.58 38.22 -15.83
N PRO A 387 14.88 38.38 -16.96
CA PRO A 387 13.59 37.72 -17.15
C PRO A 387 13.75 36.20 -17.22
N PHE A 388 12.85 35.45 -16.60
CA PHE A 388 12.91 33.98 -16.63
C PHE A 388 11.53 33.34 -16.51
N THR A 389 11.47 32.05 -16.81
CA THR A 389 10.37 31.16 -16.44
C THR A 389 10.93 29.89 -15.85
N VAL A 390 10.42 29.44 -14.70
CA VAL A 390 10.71 28.12 -14.13
C VAL A 390 9.41 27.34 -14.09
N GLU A 391 9.41 26.10 -14.58
CA GLU A 391 8.22 25.27 -14.60
C GLU A 391 8.56 23.78 -14.38
N ALA A 392 7.66 23.03 -13.74
CA ALA A 392 7.77 21.60 -13.56
C ALA A 392 6.40 20.98 -13.30
N TRP A 393 6.21 19.72 -13.69
CA TRP A 393 5.16 18.88 -13.14
C TRP A 393 5.63 18.31 -11.81
N VAL A 394 4.82 18.47 -10.77
CA VAL A 394 5.11 17.91 -9.44
C VAL A 394 3.91 17.18 -8.88
N LYS A 395 4.17 16.12 -8.10
CA LYS A 395 3.19 15.43 -7.28
C LYS A 395 3.77 15.31 -5.87
N LEU A 396 3.15 16.01 -4.93
CA LEU A 396 3.63 16.09 -3.55
C LEU A 396 2.96 15.06 -2.66
N ASP A 397 3.69 14.57 -1.67
CA ASP A 397 3.15 13.70 -0.63
C ASP A 397 2.23 14.49 0.34
N PRO A 398 1.41 13.81 1.18
CA PRO A 398 0.64 14.48 2.22
C PRO A 398 1.54 15.28 3.18
N GLY A 399 1.10 16.49 3.56
CA GLY A 399 1.88 17.37 4.43
C GLY A 399 2.54 18.55 3.72
N ILE A 400 2.09 18.91 2.51
CA ILE A 400 2.65 19.98 1.66
C ILE A 400 2.97 21.25 2.45
N GLY A 401 4.26 21.53 2.57
CA GLY A 401 4.79 22.57 3.43
C GLY A 401 5.99 23.33 2.85
N PRO A 402 6.56 24.28 3.62
CA PRO A 402 7.71 25.08 3.19
C PRO A 402 9.02 24.29 3.13
N ASP A 403 9.03 23.06 3.63
CA ASP A 403 10.09 22.08 3.48
C ASP A 403 10.10 21.38 2.11
N ASP A 404 8.98 21.42 1.38
CA ASP A 404 8.89 20.97 0.00
C ASP A 404 9.37 22.06 -0.97
N SER A 405 10.48 21.82 -1.65
CA SER A 405 11.11 22.78 -2.55
C SER A 405 11.38 22.16 -3.93
N ILE A 406 10.91 22.81 -4.99
CA ILE A 406 11.23 22.42 -6.37
C ILE A 406 12.66 22.86 -6.71
N LEU A 407 13.03 24.09 -6.31
CA LEU A 407 14.30 24.72 -6.64
C LEU A 407 14.66 25.73 -5.55
N ALA A 408 15.75 25.51 -4.82
CA ALA A 408 16.14 26.43 -3.74
C ALA A 408 17.65 26.61 -3.58
N ASN A 409 18.00 27.66 -2.84
CA ASN A 409 19.32 27.88 -2.26
C ASN A 409 19.25 27.61 -0.75
N ASP A 410 19.76 26.46 -0.33
CA ASP A 410 19.76 25.95 1.05
C ASP A 410 20.44 26.86 2.09
N LYS A 411 21.17 27.89 1.67
CA LYS A 411 21.79 28.88 2.56
C LYS A 411 20.83 30.03 2.93
N GLY A 412 19.52 29.76 2.92
CA GLY A 412 18.47 30.74 3.23
C GLY A 412 18.22 31.77 2.12
N GLY A 413 18.54 31.40 0.88
CA GLY A 413 18.31 32.23 -0.32
C GLY A 413 16.91 32.05 -0.89
N ALA A 414 16.77 32.25 -2.21
CA ALA A 414 15.49 32.06 -2.89
C ALA A 414 15.07 30.58 -2.93
N ASP A 415 13.76 30.37 -2.92
CA ASP A 415 13.13 29.06 -2.78
C ASP A 415 11.78 29.04 -3.50
N LEU A 416 11.64 28.07 -4.40
CA LEU A 416 10.40 27.75 -5.08
C LEU A 416 9.70 26.61 -4.33
N ASN A 417 8.94 26.98 -3.30
CA ASN A 417 8.36 26.05 -2.31
C ASN A 417 6.84 26.27 -2.14
N PHE A 418 6.28 25.75 -1.04
CA PHE A 418 4.86 25.82 -0.71
C PHE A 418 4.62 26.42 0.68
N PHE A 419 3.52 27.15 0.85
CA PHE A 419 3.09 27.66 2.15
C PHE A 419 1.57 27.57 2.25
N ASP A 420 1.04 27.01 3.34
CA ASP A 420 -0.39 26.68 3.45
C ASP A 420 -0.87 25.82 2.26
N SER A 421 -0.02 24.87 1.85
CA SER A 421 -0.17 24.05 0.64
C SER A 421 -0.28 24.84 -0.68
N LYS A 422 0.02 26.14 -0.71
CA LYS A 422 0.00 26.97 -1.93
C LYS A 422 1.41 27.13 -2.49
N PHE A 423 1.54 26.96 -3.80
CA PHE A 423 2.80 27.19 -4.50
C PHE A 423 3.23 28.65 -4.39
N ARG A 424 4.52 28.92 -4.14
CA ARG A 424 5.04 30.28 -4.04
C ARG A 424 6.48 30.39 -4.52
N PHE A 425 6.88 31.61 -4.85
CA PHE A 425 8.28 31.98 -5.00
C PHE A 425 8.68 32.86 -3.81
N TYR A 426 9.50 32.31 -2.91
CA TYR A 426 10.09 33.03 -1.80
C TYR A 426 11.49 33.53 -2.21
N GLY A 427 11.73 34.84 -2.19
CA GLY A 427 13.00 35.43 -2.61
C GLY A 427 14.11 35.38 -1.54
N GLY A 428 13.92 34.65 -0.44
CA GLY A 428 14.86 34.64 0.68
C GLY A 428 14.60 35.78 1.67
N LYS A 429 15.43 35.87 2.72
CA LYS A 429 15.26 36.87 3.80
C LYS A 429 15.22 38.33 3.30
N SER A 430 15.86 38.62 2.18
CA SER A 430 15.92 39.97 1.61
C SER A 430 14.65 40.42 0.89
N TYR A 431 13.83 39.48 0.40
CA TYR A 431 12.68 39.80 -0.45
C TYR A 431 11.36 39.19 0.03
N ALA A 432 11.41 38.25 0.98
CA ALA A 432 10.27 37.51 1.48
C ALA A 432 9.46 36.83 0.35
N ASP A 433 8.14 36.75 0.47
CA ASP A 433 7.28 36.19 -0.57
C ASP A 433 7.18 37.15 -1.77
N CYS A 434 7.77 36.76 -2.91
CA CYS A 434 7.66 37.51 -4.16
C CYS A 434 6.27 37.34 -4.78
N ILE A 435 5.73 36.12 -4.72
CA ILE A 435 4.37 35.80 -5.18
C ILE A 435 3.91 34.48 -4.56
N THR A 436 2.60 34.35 -4.33
CA THR A 436 1.94 33.14 -3.83
C THR A 436 0.73 32.82 -4.71
N ALA A 437 0.48 31.54 -4.94
CA ALA A 437 -0.70 31.06 -5.64
C ALA A 437 -1.97 31.38 -4.83
N ASN A 438 -3.09 31.54 -5.52
CA ASN A 438 -4.41 31.68 -4.93
C ASN A 438 -4.96 30.32 -4.47
N ARG A 439 -4.71 29.27 -5.26
CA ARG A 439 -5.20 27.91 -5.01
C ARG A 439 -4.19 27.06 -4.23
N ALA A 440 -4.70 26.32 -3.25
CA ALA A 440 -3.92 25.28 -2.56
C ALA A 440 -3.80 24.03 -3.44
N MET A 441 -2.67 23.35 -3.32
CA MET A 441 -2.39 22.09 -3.99
C MET A 441 -3.00 20.92 -3.24
N GLN A 442 -3.35 19.88 -4.00
CA GLN A 442 -3.83 18.63 -3.44
C GLN A 442 -2.68 17.61 -3.38
N PRO A 443 -2.45 16.93 -2.24
CA PRO A 443 -1.45 15.89 -2.16
C PRO A 443 -1.82 14.68 -3.04
N ASN A 444 -0.81 13.95 -3.49
CA ASN A 444 -0.89 12.80 -4.40
C ASN A 444 -1.47 13.10 -5.79
N LEU A 445 -1.55 14.38 -6.18
CA LEU A 445 -2.05 14.82 -7.48
C LEU A 445 -0.96 15.54 -8.28
N TRP A 446 -0.70 15.07 -9.50
CA TRP A 446 0.18 15.78 -10.43
C TRP A 446 -0.40 17.14 -10.80
N THR A 447 0.43 18.18 -10.63
CA THR A 447 0.10 19.56 -10.96
C THR A 447 1.29 20.21 -11.63
N HIS A 448 1.05 20.91 -12.74
CA HIS A 448 2.08 21.73 -13.36
C HIS A 448 2.21 23.02 -12.57
N CYS A 449 3.40 23.33 -12.08
CA CYS A 449 3.70 24.56 -11.36
C CYS A 449 4.67 25.39 -12.20
N ALA A 450 4.29 26.61 -12.56
CA ALA A 450 5.18 27.54 -13.26
C ALA A 450 5.18 28.92 -12.63
N VAL A 451 6.34 29.57 -12.67
CA VAL A 451 6.53 30.96 -12.25
C VAL A 451 7.30 31.72 -13.33
N THR A 452 6.80 32.87 -13.73
CA THR A 452 7.51 33.78 -14.65
C THR A 452 7.91 35.04 -13.92
N ARG A 453 9.03 35.65 -14.34
CA ARG A 453 9.47 36.98 -13.92
C ARG A 453 9.83 37.82 -15.14
N ASN A 454 9.20 38.98 -15.31
CA ASN A 454 9.50 39.87 -16.44
C ASN A 454 10.67 40.84 -16.15
N LYS A 455 11.01 41.70 -17.13
CA LYS A 455 12.09 42.69 -17.02
C LYS A 455 11.89 43.72 -15.89
N LYS A 456 10.65 43.96 -15.47
CA LYS A 456 10.31 44.87 -14.37
C LYS A 456 10.37 44.18 -12.99
N GLY A 457 10.70 42.89 -12.96
CA GLY A 457 10.72 42.09 -11.74
C GLY A 457 9.35 41.59 -11.30
N GLU A 458 8.30 41.82 -12.08
CA GLU A 458 6.93 41.37 -11.76
C GLU A 458 6.82 39.86 -12.01
N PHE A 459 6.19 39.16 -11.06
CA PHE A 459 6.01 37.72 -11.12
C PHE A 459 4.59 37.32 -11.50
N LYS A 460 4.46 36.15 -12.13
CA LYS A 460 3.18 35.47 -12.32
C LYS A 460 3.32 33.99 -11.98
N ILE A 461 2.31 33.40 -11.35
CA ILE A 461 2.21 31.97 -11.10
C ILE A 461 1.15 31.37 -12.03
N TYR A 462 1.46 30.19 -12.54
CA TYR A 462 0.55 29.36 -13.33
C TYR A 462 0.46 27.97 -12.72
N LEU A 463 -0.76 27.43 -12.66
CA LEU A 463 -1.02 26.06 -12.24
C LEU A 463 -1.78 25.34 -13.36
N ASP A 464 -1.29 24.16 -13.78
CA ASP A 464 -1.83 23.41 -14.94
C ASP A 464 -1.88 24.25 -16.23
N GLY A 465 -0.88 25.12 -16.40
CA GLY A 465 -0.77 26.01 -17.55
C GLY A 465 -1.60 27.30 -17.45
N GLU A 466 -2.55 27.37 -16.52
CA GLU A 466 -3.44 28.52 -16.36
C GLU A 466 -2.86 29.58 -15.43
N LEU A 467 -3.05 30.86 -15.77
CA LEU A 467 -2.66 31.98 -14.90
C LEU A 467 -3.46 31.92 -13.60
N ASP A 468 -2.76 31.77 -12.49
CA ASP A 468 -3.36 31.64 -11.15
C ASP A 468 -3.21 32.94 -10.36
N SER A 469 -2.02 33.55 -10.36
CA SER A 469 -1.75 34.80 -9.66
C SER A 469 -0.84 35.71 -10.49
N ALA A 470 -1.17 37.00 -10.51
CA ALA A 470 -0.37 38.05 -11.17
C ALA A 470 -0.06 39.22 -10.23
N LYS A 471 -0.53 39.17 -8.97
CA LYS A 471 -0.23 40.18 -7.96
C LYS A 471 1.03 39.75 -7.22
N SER A 472 2.14 40.42 -7.51
CA SER A 472 3.46 40.10 -6.97
C SER A 472 4.10 41.30 -6.28
N ASN A 473 5.09 41.04 -5.44
CA ASN A 473 6.10 42.00 -5.01
C ASN A 473 7.26 41.98 -6.02
N PRO A 474 7.46 43.03 -6.84
CA PRO A 474 8.46 43.00 -7.91
C PRO A 474 9.90 42.95 -7.38
N VAL A 475 10.73 42.07 -7.95
CA VAL A 475 12.16 41.92 -7.58
C VAL A 475 13.00 41.70 -8.83
N THR A 476 14.00 42.57 -9.07
CA THR A 476 14.87 42.49 -10.25
C THR A 476 16.21 41.77 -10.01
N ALA A 477 16.55 41.48 -8.75
CA ALA A 477 17.82 40.85 -8.38
C ALA A 477 17.97 39.43 -8.95
N ASP A 478 19.18 39.03 -9.32
CA ASP A 478 19.46 37.66 -9.77
C ASP A 478 19.43 36.67 -8.60
N PHE A 479 18.93 35.46 -8.87
CA PHE A 479 18.91 34.36 -7.89
C PHE A 479 19.91 33.29 -8.30
N LEU A 480 20.95 33.11 -7.49
CA LEU A 480 22.11 32.28 -7.82
C LEU A 480 22.22 31.07 -6.89
N ASN A 481 22.98 30.07 -7.34
CA ASN A 481 23.30 28.86 -6.59
C ASN A 481 22.05 28.06 -6.18
N LEU A 482 21.05 28.02 -7.06
CA LEU A 482 19.84 27.25 -6.84
C LEU A 482 20.07 25.80 -7.25
N THR A 483 19.48 24.87 -6.51
CA THR A 483 19.60 23.42 -6.76
C THR A 483 18.23 22.77 -6.67
N ILE A 484 17.96 21.84 -7.58
CA ILE A 484 16.67 21.16 -7.70
C ILE A 484 16.45 20.23 -6.48
N GLY A 485 15.26 20.31 -5.88
CA GLY A 485 14.83 19.48 -4.75
C GLY A 485 15.40 19.88 -3.38
N ASN A 486 16.39 20.77 -3.37
CA ASN A 486 17.00 21.26 -2.14
C ASN A 486 16.03 22.17 -1.39
N SER A 487 16.00 22.12 -0.05
CA SER A 487 15.04 22.86 0.78
C SER A 487 15.71 23.92 1.64
N THR A 488 15.02 25.03 1.92
CA THR A 488 15.50 26.05 2.87
C THR A 488 15.07 25.80 4.31
N GLN A 489 14.18 24.83 4.55
CA GLN A 489 13.68 24.47 5.88
C GLN A 489 14.32 23.17 6.39
N ALA A 490 14.21 22.94 7.70
CA ALA A 490 14.60 21.66 8.28
C ALA A 490 13.68 20.55 7.76
N GLY A 491 14.26 19.56 7.08
CA GLY A 491 13.52 18.56 6.31
C GLY A 491 14.10 18.47 4.90
N GLY A 492 13.35 17.87 3.99
CA GLY A 492 13.66 17.87 2.56
C GLY A 492 12.39 17.68 1.76
N SER A 493 12.49 17.83 0.44
CA SER A 493 11.33 17.77 -0.43
C SER A 493 10.78 16.35 -0.54
N SER A 494 9.46 16.19 -0.37
CA SER A 494 8.74 14.93 -0.56
C SER A 494 7.81 15.03 -1.77
N LEU A 495 8.41 14.88 -2.95
CA LEU A 495 7.71 15.02 -4.22
C LEU A 495 8.28 14.14 -5.33
N GLU A 496 7.43 13.81 -6.29
CA GLU A 496 7.79 13.29 -7.61
C GLU A 496 7.79 14.45 -8.62
N MET A 497 8.78 14.52 -9.50
CA MET A 497 8.96 15.62 -10.45
C MET A 497 9.20 15.12 -11.87
N LEU A 498 8.59 15.82 -12.82
CA LEU A 498 8.66 15.56 -14.26
C LEU A 498 8.81 16.90 -15.01
N GLU A 499 9.53 16.88 -16.13
CA GLU A 499 9.64 18.05 -17.04
C GLU A 499 10.04 19.36 -16.35
N PHE A 500 11.09 19.33 -15.52
CA PHE A 500 11.64 20.56 -14.94
C PHE A 500 12.33 21.39 -16.03
N ARG A 501 11.96 22.66 -16.14
CA ARG A 501 12.43 23.57 -17.20
C ARG A 501 12.75 24.94 -16.65
N VAL A 502 13.77 25.56 -17.25
CA VAL A 502 14.09 26.97 -17.05
C VAL A 502 14.25 27.64 -18.40
N TRP A 503 13.58 28.77 -18.56
CA TRP A 503 13.64 29.62 -19.74
C TRP A 503 14.34 30.95 -19.41
N ASP A 504 15.11 31.48 -20.35
CA ASP A 504 15.84 32.76 -20.25
C ASP A 504 14.97 34.00 -20.51
N HIS A 505 13.66 33.82 -20.52
CA HIS A 505 12.67 34.88 -20.71
C HIS A 505 11.38 34.58 -19.95
N ALA A 506 10.59 35.62 -19.72
CA ALA A 506 9.24 35.47 -19.21
C ALA A 506 8.32 34.99 -20.34
N ARG A 507 7.79 33.77 -20.22
CA ARG A 507 6.79 33.23 -21.14
C ARG A 507 5.43 33.90 -20.91
N SER A 508 4.65 34.05 -21.96
CA SER A 508 3.29 34.58 -21.88
C SER A 508 2.32 33.52 -21.34
N PRO A 509 1.15 33.92 -20.81
CA PRO A 509 0.10 32.97 -20.39
C PRO A 509 -0.26 31.97 -21.49
N GLU A 510 -0.36 32.42 -22.74
CA GLU A 510 -0.71 31.59 -23.90
C GLU A 510 0.37 30.55 -24.19
N GLN A 511 1.66 30.92 -24.06
CA GLN A 511 2.79 30.00 -24.24
C GLN A 511 2.84 28.94 -23.14
N VAL A 512 2.65 29.34 -21.89
CA VAL A 512 2.65 28.40 -20.75
C VAL A 512 1.48 27.43 -20.89
N LEU A 513 0.28 27.92 -21.21
CA LEU A 513 -0.91 27.10 -21.42
C LEU A 513 -0.73 26.14 -22.61
N ALA A 514 -0.17 26.59 -23.73
CA ALA A 514 -0.02 25.76 -24.93
C ALA A 514 0.93 24.58 -24.75
N ASP A 515 2.01 24.75 -23.97
CA ASP A 515 3.13 23.79 -23.97
C ASP A 515 3.40 23.10 -22.62
N HIS A 516 2.55 23.30 -21.60
CA HIS A 516 2.74 22.64 -20.29
C HIS A 516 2.69 21.11 -20.39
N LEU A 517 2.00 20.54 -21.38
CA LEU A 517 1.97 19.08 -21.66
C LEU A 517 3.01 18.65 -22.72
N THR A 518 3.88 19.53 -23.20
CA THR A 518 4.83 19.22 -24.28
C THR A 518 6.15 18.73 -23.71
N SER A 519 6.59 17.50 -23.98
CA SER A 519 7.96 17.07 -23.63
C SER A 519 8.99 17.58 -24.63
N TYR A 520 10.08 18.15 -24.13
CA TYR A 520 11.19 18.66 -24.94
C TYR A 520 12.40 17.70 -25.00
N GLU A 521 12.20 16.40 -24.72
CA GLU A 521 13.28 15.41 -24.77
C GLU A 521 13.93 15.28 -26.16
N THR A 522 13.17 15.53 -27.25
CA THR A 522 13.64 15.34 -28.63
C THR A 522 14.01 16.63 -29.36
N GLU A 523 13.57 17.80 -28.88
CA GLU A 523 13.79 19.11 -29.51
C GLU A 523 13.92 20.15 -28.39
N LYS A 524 15.01 20.93 -28.42
CA LYS A 524 15.26 22.01 -27.45
C LYS A 524 14.87 23.36 -28.07
N PRO A 525 13.76 24.00 -27.66
CA PRO A 525 13.35 25.28 -28.21
C PRO A 525 14.31 26.41 -27.84
N LYS A 526 14.27 27.49 -28.62
CA LYS A 526 15.04 28.70 -28.33
C LYS A 526 14.62 29.27 -26.96
N GLY A 527 15.61 29.59 -26.14
CA GLY A 527 15.41 30.18 -24.81
C GLY A 527 15.15 29.17 -23.69
N LEU A 528 14.93 27.89 -23.99
CA LEU A 528 14.95 26.84 -22.98
C LEU A 528 16.41 26.59 -22.57
N VAL A 529 16.81 27.00 -21.38
CA VAL A 529 18.22 26.90 -20.93
C VAL A 529 18.49 25.60 -20.19
N HIS A 530 17.58 25.20 -19.30
CA HIS A 530 17.66 23.96 -18.53
C HIS A 530 16.43 23.09 -18.78
N HIS A 531 16.64 21.79 -18.97
CA HIS A 531 15.59 20.77 -19.08
C HIS A 531 16.07 19.51 -18.36
N VAL A 532 15.38 19.15 -17.29
CA VAL A 532 15.75 18.05 -16.39
C VAL A 532 14.53 17.15 -16.18
N THR A 533 14.69 15.86 -16.46
CA THR A 533 13.64 14.83 -16.36
C THR A 533 14.26 13.52 -15.87
N GLY A 534 13.44 12.55 -15.47
CA GLY A 534 13.94 11.24 -15.03
C GLY A 534 14.74 10.49 -16.10
N SER A 535 14.56 10.84 -17.38
CA SER A 535 15.31 10.31 -18.52
C SER A 535 16.62 11.03 -18.81
N THR A 536 16.94 12.14 -18.12
CA THR A 536 18.14 12.95 -18.44
C THR A 536 19.42 12.11 -18.23
N PRO A 537 20.27 11.94 -19.26
CA PRO A 537 21.47 11.13 -19.14
C PRO A 537 22.43 11.66 -18.07
N LYS A 538 23.04 10.75 -17.29
CA LYS A 538 24.10 11.06 -16.31
C LYS A 538 23.68 12.06 -15.22
N LEU A 539 22.41 12.08 -14.82
CA LEU A 539 21.95 12.82 -13.64
C LEU A 539 22.74 12.41 -12.39
N THR A 540 23.28 13.39 -11.67
CA THR A 540 23.93 13.17 -10.37
C THR A 540 22.92 13.40 -9.26
N LEU A 541 22.37 12.33 -8.71
CA LEU A 541 21.43 12.35 -7.59
C LEU A 541 22.19 12.25 -6.26
N LYS A 542 21.73 12.98 -5.23
CA LYS A 542 22.29 12.96 -3.86
C LYS A 542 21.23 12.55 -2.84
N GLY A 543 21.67 12.08 -1.68
CA GLY A 543 20.79 11.64 -0.60
C GLY A 543 20.10 10.31 -0.95
N SER A 544 18.79 10.25 -0.73
CA SER A 544 17.89 9.16 -1.11
C SER A 544 17.10 9.46 -2.40
N THR A 545 17.39 10.57 -3.09
CA THR A 545 16.81 10.89 -4.39
C THR A 545 17.08 9.77 -5.39
N ASN A 546 16.05 9.34 -6.11
CA ASN A 546 16.13 8.25 -7.08
C ASN A 546 15.23 8.51 -8.29
N ILE A 547 15.40 7.71 -9.35
CA ILE A 547 14.46 7.66 -10.47
C ILE A 547 13.38 6.63 -10.14
N ALA A 548 12.14 7.10 -9.99
CA ALA A 548 10.97 6.25 -9.84
C ALA A 548 10.25 6.11 -11.18
N TYR A 549 9.57 4.97 -11.39
CA TYR A 549 8.72 4.77 -12.57
C TYR A 549 7.26 4.77 -12.16
N VAL A 550 6.49 5.70 -12.72
CA VAL A 550 5.09 5.92 -12.32
C VAL A 550 4.16 5.78 -13.51
N SER A 551 2.96 5.26 -13.26
CA SER A 551 1.95 4.99 -14.30
C SER A 551 0.90 6.09 -14.44
N ASN A 552 0.85 7.01 -13.49
CA ASN A 552 -0.16 8.05 -13.39
C ASN A 552 0.39 9.46 -13.63
N ALA A 553 1.58 9.57 -14.24
CA ALA A 553 2.12 10.84 -14.68
C ALA A 553 1.23 11.46 -15.78
N PRO A 554 1.26 12.80 -15.93
CA PRO A 554 0.62 13.49 -17.04
C PRO A 554 1.06 12.92 -18.39
N LYS A 555 0.13 12.79 -19.33
CA LYS A 555 0.44 12.34 -20.69
C LYS A 555 1.09 13.47 -21.46
N LEU A 556 2.40 13.40 -21.63
CA LEU A 556 3.15 14.38 -22.39
C LEU A 556 3.09 14.08 -23.90
N ILE A 557 3.15 15.13 -24.72
CA ILE A 557 3.15 15.07 -26.18
C ILE A 557 4.45 15.64 -26.75
N THR A 558 4.79 15.30 -27.99
CA THR A 558 5.97 15.86 -28.66
C THR A 558 5.74 17.32 -29.06
N PRO A 559 6.80 18.11 -29.31
CA PRO A 559 6.64 19.49 -29.77
C PRO A 559 5.88 19.60 -31.09
N GLU A 560 6.05 18.62 -31.99
CA GLU A 560 5.28 18.54 -33.23
C GLU A 560 3.79 18.27 -32.97
N ALA A 561 3.47 17.36 -32.05
CA ALA A 561 2.08 17.12 -31.65
C ALA A 561 1.45 18.37 -31.00
N ALA A 562 2.22 19.13 -30.21
CA ALA A 562 1.76 20.38 -29.62
C ALA A 562 1.50 21.47 -30.68
N LYS A 563 2.41 21.64 -31.65
CA LYS A 563 2.21 22.54 -32.81
C LYS A 563 0.93 22.18 -33.58
N ASN A 564 0.72 20.89 -33.84
CA ASN A 564 -0.48 20.39 -34.51
C ASN A 564 -1.76 20.61 -33.69
N ALA A 565 -1.72 20.39 -32.37
CA ALA A 565 -2.83 20.66 -31.47
C ALA A 565 -3.18 22.16 -31.44
N HIS A 566 -2.18 23.04 -31.41
CA HIS A 566 -2.39 24.48 -31.47
C HIS A 566 -2.99 24.93 -32.81
N ALA A 567 -2.45 24.45 -33.93
CA ALA A 567 -3.00 24.74 -35.27
C ALA A 567 -4.45 24.26 -35.41
N LYS A 568 -4.75 23.07 -34.88
CA LYS A 568 -6.11 22.53 -34.79
C LYS A 568 -6.99 23.45 -33.95
N PHE A 569 -6.56 23.84 -32.76
CA PHE A 569 -7.32 24.75 -31.89
C PHE A 569 -7.66 26.06 -32.62
N GLN A 570 -6.69 26.71 -33.25
CA GLN A 570 -6.90 27.96 -34.00
C GLN A 570 -7.86 27.78 -35.18
N LYS A 571 -7.80 26.64 -35.88
CA LYS A 571 -8.76 26.31 -36.93
C LYS A 571 -10.18 26.21 -36.38
N PHE A 572 -10.39 25.44 -35.31
CA PHE A 572 -11.72 25.27 -34.73
C PHE A 572 -12.23 26.55 -34.07
N LEU A 573 -11.35 27.37 -33.48
CA LEU A 573 -11.71 28.67 -32.90
C LEU A 573 -12.32 29.58 -33.95
N LYS A 574 -11.72 29.65 -35.14
CA LYS A 574 -12.27 30.40 -36.28
C LYS A 574 -13.63 29.88 -36.74
N LEU A 575 -13.83 28.56 -36.74
CA LEU A 575 -15.10 27.94 -37.14
C LEU A 575 -16.20 28.13 -36.08
N ALA A 576 -15.79 28.17 -34.82
CA ALA A 576 -16.62 28.33 -33.64
C ALA A 576 -16.82 29.81 -33.27
N ASP A 577 -16.32 30.77 -34.05
CA ASP A 577 -16.51 32.20 -33.82
C ASP A 577 -17.99 32.58 -33.94
N ASP A 578 -18.44 33.60 -33.19
CA ASP A 578 -19.84 34.03 -33.17
C ASP A 578 -20.26 34.77 -34.45
N LYS A 579 -19.30 35.37 -35.17
CA LYS A 579 -19.51 36.00 -36.48
C LYS A 579 -19.73 34.98 -37.59
N VAL A 580 -19.34 33.72 -37.38
CA VAL A 580 -19.60 32.64 -38.34
C VAL A 580 -21.02 32.12 -38.12
N LYS A 581 -21.94 32.51 -39.01
CA LYS A 581 -23.36 32.12 -38.94
C LYS A 581 -23.50 30.59 -38.84
N GLY A 582 -24.05 30.11 -37.73
CA GLY A 582 -24.48 28.72 -37.53
C GLY A 582 -26.01 28.61 -37.47
N ASP A 583 -26.50 27.37 -37.54
CA ASP A 583 -27.92 27.02 -37.36
C ASP A 583 -28.07 26.25 -36.03
N PRO A 584 -28.66 26.85 -34.97
CA PRO A 584 -28.83 26.22 -33.67
C PRO A 584 -29.69 24.94 -33.72
N ALA A 585 -30.68 24.85 -34.61
CA ALA A 585 -31.53 23.66 -34.71
C ALA A 585 -30.71 22.47 -35.22
N LYS A 586 -29.85 22.69 -36.23
CA LYS A 586 -28.89 21.68 -36.69
C LYS A 586 -27.79 21.41 -35.66
N GLY A 587 -27.39 22.43 -34.90
CA GLY A 587 -26.44 22.30 -33.80
C GLY A 587 -26.92 21.39 -32.68
N LYS A 588 -28.21 21.50 -32.32
CA LYS A 588 -28.86 20.64 -31.33
C LYS A 588 -28.78 19.16 -31.68
N LEU A 589 -28.91 18.81 -32.97
CA LEU A 589 -28.76 17.42 -33.43
C LEU A 589 -27.34 16.90 -33.23
N LEU A 590 -26.32 17.74 -33.43
CA LEU A 590 -24.92 17.38 -33.22
C LEU A 590 -24.56 17.27 -31.73
N PHE A 591 -25.27 18.00 -30.87
CA PHE A 591 -25.10 17.93 -29.42
C PHE A 591 -25.51 16.56 -28.82
N ALA A 592 -26.21 15.70 -29.56
CA ALA A 592 -26.63 14.38 -29.08
C ALA A 592 -25.46 13.54 -28.52
N THR A 593 -24.26 13.65 -29.10
CA THR A 593 -23.05 12.97 -28.59
C THR A 593 -22.62 13.52 -27.22
N CYS A 594 -22.76 14.83 -26.99
CA CYS A 594 -22.50 15.45 -25.69
C CYS A 594 -23.58 15.09 -24.66
N ALA A 595 -24.83 14.96 -25.11
CA ALA A 595 -25.97 14.63 -24.26
C ALA A 595 -25.88 13.22 -23.61
N ALA A 596 -25.04 12.33 -24.14
CA ALA A 596 -24.78 11.03 -23.53
C ALA A 596 -24.18 11.14 -22.12
N CYS A 597 -23.38 12.19 -21.88
CA CYS A 597 -22.72 12.43 -20.60
C CYS A 597 -23.21 13.68 -19.88
N HIS A 598 -23.67 14.69 -20.61
CA HIS A 598 -24.05 15.99 -20.08
C HIS A 598 -25.55 16.23 -20.13
N LYS A 599 -26.08 16.91 -19.13
CA LYS A 599 -27.49 17.33 -19.08
C LYS A 599 -27.67 18.78 -19.58
N VAL A 600 -28.84 19.04 -20.18
CA VAL A 600 -29.36 20.36 -20.52
C VAL A 600 -30.84 20.38 -20.12
N GLY A 601 -31.19 21.23 -19.15
CA GLY A 601 -32.45 21.12 -18.43
C GLY A 601 -32.57 19.75 -17.78
N GLU A 602 -33.70 19.07 -18.03
CA GLU A 602 -34.00 17.74 -17.50
C GLU A 602 -33.57 16.58 -18.43
N SER A 603 -32.85 16.86 -19.52
CA SER A 603 -32.49 15.87 -20.54
C SER A 603 -30.98 15.66 -20.66
N GLY A 604 -30.54 14.41 -20.73
CA GLY A 604 -29.14 14.01 -20.96
C GLY A 604 -28.54 13.18 -19.83
N GLY A 605 -27.21 13.03 -19.85
CA GLY A 605 -26.45 12.26 -18.86
C GLY A 605 -26.05 13.06 -17.62
N ILE A 606 -25.69 12.35 -16.56
CA ILE A 606 -25.27 12.92 -15.25
C ILE A 606 -23.79 12.66 -14.93
N ILE A 607 -23.02 12.21 -15.92
CA ILE A 607 -21.59 11.85 -15.74
C ILE A 607 -20.72 13.11 -15.83
N GLY A 608 -21.01 13.97 -16.80
CA GLY A 608 -20.33 15.25 -16.99
C GLY A 608 -21.10 16.42 -16.36
N PRO A 609 -20.48 17.61 -16.29
CA PRO A 609 -21.13 18.82 -15.80
C PRO A 609 -22.45 19.15 -16.51
N ASP A 610 -23.33 19.83 -15.78
CA ASP A 610 -24.53 20.47 -16.33
C ASP A 610 -24.14 21.52 -17.38
N LEU A 611 -24.66 21.40 -18.59
CA LEU A 611 -24.39 22.34 -19.69
C LEU A 611 -25.54 23.31 -19.95
N SER A 612 -26.56 23.36 -19.08
CA SER A 612 -27.70 24.28 -19.23
C SER A 612 -27.27 25.75 -19.31
N GLY A 613 -26.19 26.14 -18.62
CA GLY A 613 -25.62 27.49 -18.65
C GLY A 613 -24.34 27.62 -19.48
N ALA A 614 -24.01 26.65 -20.34
CA ALA A 614 -22.73 26.62 -21.07
C ALA A 614 -22.50 27.86 -21.95
N GLY A 615 -23.55 28.53 -22.40
CA GLY A 615 -23.49 29.74 -23.22
C GLY A 615 -22.99 30.99 -22.47
N ALA A 616 -22.82 30.93 -21.14
CA ALA A 616 -22.13 31.97 -20.38
C ALA A 616 -20.59 31.91 -20.53
N MET A 617 -20.05 30.76 -20.96
CA MET A 617 -18.62 30.60 -21.21
C MET A 617 -18.21 31.24 -22.53
N THR A 618 -16.95 31.67 -22.63
CA THR A 618 -16.40 32.12 -23.92
C THR A 618 -16.29 30.93 -24.87
N THR A 619 -16.40 31.19 -26.18
CA THR A 619 -16.17 30.20 -27.23
C THR A 619 -14.82 29.49 -27.06
N GLU A 620 -13.79 30.25 -26.73
CA GLU A 620 -12.44 29.74 -26.49
C GLU A 620 -12.40 28.75 -25.32
N ALA A 621 -13.06 29.08 -24.20
CA ALA A 621 -13.13 28.20 -23.04
C ALA A 621 -13.90 26.91 -23.34
N LEU A 622 -15.04 26.99 -24.04
CA LEU A 622 -15.80 25.81 -24.47
C LEU A 622 -14.97 24.93 -25.41
N LEU A 623 -14.24 25.55 -26.34
CA LEU A 623 -13.42 24.81 -27.29
C LEU A 623 -12.24 24.11 -26.61
N HIS A 624 -11.62 24.73 -25.61
CA HIS A 624 -10.59 24.09 -24.79
C HIS A 624 -11.14 22.87 -24.05
N ASN A 625 -12.32 22.97 -23.46
CA ASN A 625 -12.96 21.83 -22.79
C ASN A 625 -13.23 20.67 -23.76
N ILE A 626 -13.59 20.97 -25.02
CA ILE A 626 -13.91 19.95 -26.03
C ILE A 626 -12.67 19.32 -26.68
N LEU A 627 -11.67 20.13 -27.04
CA LEU A 627 -10.49 19.67 -27.77
C LEU A 627 -9.41 19.12 -26.85
N THR A 628 -9.31 19.62 -25.63
CA THR A 628 -8.29 19.25 -24.64
C THR A 628 -8.93 18.93 -23.28
N PRO A 629 -9.86 17.96 -23.20
CA PRO A 629 -10.61 17.65 -21.98
C PRO A 629 -9.73 17.21 -20.80
N ASN A 630 -8.52 16.71 -21.07
CA ASN A 630 -7.53 16.34 -20.05
C ASN A 630 -6.72 17.53 -19.51
N ALA A 631 -6.68 18.66 -20.21
CA ALA A 631 -5.90 19.83 -19.79
C ALA A 631 -6.59 20.61 -18.67
N LYS A 632 -7.92 20.59 -18.64
CA LYS A 632 -8.74 21.34 -17.69
C LYS A 632 -9.84 20.46 -17.13
N MET A 633 -9.75 20.16 -15.83
CA MET A 633 -10.78 19.41 -15.14
C MET A 633 -10.95 19.93 -13.71
N GLU A 634 -12.21 20.09 -13.31
CA GLU A 634 -12.53 20.41 -11.92
C GLU A 634 -12.38 19.15 -11.06
N SER A 635 -12.01 19.32 -9.79
CA SER A 635 -11.70 18.22 -8.88
C SER A 635 -12.84 17.21 -8.70
N GLY A 636 -14.10 17.66 -8.83
CA GLY A 636 -15.27 16.78 -8.78
C GLY A 636 -15.35 15.75 -9.91
N TYR A 637 -14.64 15.96 -11.02
CA TYR A 637 -14.63 15.04 -12.17
C TYR A 637 -13.34 14.24 -12.30
N TYR A 638 -12.41 14.36 -11.35
CA TYR A 638 -11.19 13.57 -11.36
C TYR A 638 -11.50 12.08 -11.36
N ARG A 639 -10.69 11.33 -12.10
CA ARG A 639 -10.78 9.87 -12.09
C ARG A 639 -10.14 9.36 -10.82
N HIS A 640 -10.88 8.53 -10.11
CA HIS A 640 -10.40 7.81 -8.93
C HIS A 640 -10.29 6.33 -9.24
N ASP A 641 -9.12 5.78 -8.97
CA ASP A 641 -8.80 4.37 -9.11
C ASP A 641 -8.54 3.79 -7.72
N LEU A 642 -9.49 2.96 -7.25
CA LEU A 642 -9.38 2.20 -6.01
C LEU A 642 -8.87 0.80 -6.35
N ILE A 643 -7.70 0.44 -5.84
CA ILE A 643 -7.16 -0.91 -5.91
C ILE A 643 -7.43 -1.54 -4.55
N LEU A 644 -8.18 -2.64 -4.55
CA LEU A 644 -8.59 -3.34 -3.35
C LEU A 644 -7.54 -4.38 -2.94
N LYS A 645 -7.54 -4.77 -1.67
CA LYS A 645 -6.63 -5.78 -1.11
C LYS A 645 -6.76 -7.17 -1.75
N ASN A 646 -7.90 -7.46 -2.38
CA ASN A 646 -8.12 -8.68 -3.14
C ASN A 646 -7.60 -8.59 -4.60
N GLY A 647 -7.11 -7.42 -5.02
CA GLY A 647 -6.61 -7.15 -6.37
C GLY A 647 -7.63 -6.49 -7.32
N ASP A 648 -8.90 -6.36 -6.93
CA ASP A 648 -9.91 -5.74 -7.78
C ASP A 648 -9.65 -4.24 -7.96
N LYS A 649 -9.99 -3.71 -9.13
CA LYS A 649 -9.90 -2.28 -9.44
C LYS A 649 -11.30 -1.69 -9.64
N VAL A 650 -11.66 -0.69 -8.84
CA VAL A 650 -12.86 0.15 -9.04
C VAL A 650 -12.42 1.51 -9.54
N SER A 651 -12.94 1.93 -10.69
CA SER A 651 -12.50 3.14 -11.40
C SER A 651 -13.69 3.99 -11.83
N GLY A 652 -13.63 5.30 -11.59
CA GLY A 652 -14.70 6.23 -11.96
C GLY A 652 -14.61 7.58 -11.23
N SER A 653 -15.69 8.36 -11.29
CA SER A 653 -15.81 9.64 -10.59
C SER A 653 -16.19 9.44 -9.13
N MET A 654 -15.72 10.30 -8.23
CA MET A 654 -16.11 10.24 -6.82
C MET A 654 -17.49 10.85 -6.63
N VAL A 655 -18.42 10.05 -6.12
CA VAL A 655 -19.76 10.53 -5.73
C VAL A 655 -19.74 11.05 -4.31
N GLU A 656 -19.13 10.28 -3.42
CA GLU A 656 -19.11 10.59 -1.99
C GLU A 656 -17.88 9.97 -1.33
N LYS A 657 -17.33 10.66 -0.34
CA LYS A 657 -16.30 10.15 0.56
C LYS A 657 -16.69 10.52 1.98
N ASN A 658 -17.05 9.53 2.78
CA ASN A 658 -17.32 9.71 4.21
C ASN A 658 -16.22 9.06 5.06
N LYS A 659 -16.43 8.87 6.36
CA LYS A 659 -15.39 8.34 7.28
C LYS A 659 -14.94 6.93 6.89
N ASN A 660 -15.87 6.05 6.51
CA ASN A 660 -15.63 4.61 6.35
C ASN A 660 -15.63 4.14 4.89
N THR A 661 -16.32 4.84 3.99
CA THR A 661 -16.51 4.41 2.60
C THR A 661 -16.09 5.46 1.58
N ILE A 662 -15.84 5.00 0.36
CA ILE A 662 -15.71 5.80 -0.85
C ILE A 662 -16.71 5.24 -1.87
N SER A 663 -17.55 6.12 -2.42
CA SER A 663 -18.53 5.80 -3.47
C SER A 663 -18.00 6.28 -4.81
N ILE A 664 -17.79 5.35 -5.74
CA ILE A 664 -17.29 5.63 -7.09
C ILE A 664 -18.39 5.34 -8.10
N GLN A 665 -18.61 6.23 -9.06
CA GLN A 665 -19.49 6.05 -10.20
C GLN A 665 -18.66 5.65 -11.43
N PRO A 666 -18.66 4.37 -11.84
CA PRO A 666 -18.02 3.94 -13.08
C PRO A 666 -18.77 4.49 -14.30
N ILE A 667 -18.07 4.62 -15.44
CA ILE A 667 -18.73 4.97 -16.71
C ILE A 667 -19.73 3.85 -17.06
N GLY A 668 -21.00 4.20 -17.26
CA GLY A 668 -22.05 3.26 -17.67
C GLY A 668 -22.42 2.17 -16.64
N GLY A 669 -21.90 2.25 -15.41
CA GLY A 669 -22.19 1.31 -14.33
C GLY A 669 -23.08 1.91 -13.24
N ALA A 670 -23.47 1.09 -12.26
CA ALA A 670 -24.06 1.59 -11.02
C ALA A 670 -22.97 2.06 -10.04
N ILE A 671 -23.32 2.97 -9.12
CA ILE A 671 -22.45 3.43 -8.03
C ILE A 671 -21.91 2.21 -7.25
N LYS A 672 -20.59 2.18 -7.04
CA LYS A 672 -19.89 1.18 -6.25
C LYS A 672 -19.44 1.81 -4.94
N VAL A 673 -19.93 1.28 -3.82
CA VAL A 673 -19.51 1.69 -2.47
C VAL A 673 -18.42 0.74 -1.98
N VAL A 674 -17.26 1.28 -1.64
CA VAL A 674 -16.08 0.53 -1.20
C VAL A 674 -15.71 0.94 0.22
N ASN A 675 -15.49 -0.02 1.13
CA ASN A 675 -14.97 0.29 2.47
C ASN A 675 -13.49 0.64 2.39
N LYS A 676 -13.07 1.72 3.06
CA LYS A 676 -11.67 2.15 3.07
C LYS A 676 -10.70 1.11 3.63
N LYS A 677 -11.15 0.25 4.55
CA LYS A 677 -10.33 -0.84 5.11
C LYS A 677 -9.95 -1.90 4.06
N ASP A 678 -10.71 -2.00 2.98
CA ASP A 678 -10.52 -2.97 1.90
C ASP A 678 -9.70 -2.38 0.75
N ILE A 679 -9.45 -1.07 0.76
CA ILE A 679 -8.61 -0.37 -0.23
C ILE A 679 -7.14 -0.57 0.15
N ASP A 680 -6.35 -1.03 -0.82
CA ASP A 680 -4.89 -1.09 -0.75
C ASP A 680 -4.28 0.23 -1.25
N LYS A 681 -4.72 0.72 -2.41
CA LYS A 681 -4.24 1.97 -3.01
C LYS A 681 -5.39 2.82 -3.55
N HIS A 682 -5.27 4.13 -3.41
CA HIS A 682 -6.19 5.11 -4.00
C HIS A 682 -5.40 6.08 -4.87
N ASN A 683 -5.51 5.92 -6.18
CA ASN A 683 -4.89 6.81 -7.14
C ASN A 683 -5.92 7.81 -7.66
N ILE A 684 -5.49 9.06 -7.82
CA ILE A 684 -6.27 10.14 -8.42
C ILE A 684 -5.52 10.58 -9.67
N SER A 685 -6.23 10.77 -10.79
CA SER A 685 -5.63 11.31 -12.00
C SER A 685 -6.53 12.38 -12.62
N LYS A 686 -5.89 13.39 -13.25
CA LYS A 686 -6.57 14.40 -14.07
C LYS A 686 -6.91 13.88 -15.47
N SER A 687 -7.17 12.58 -15.60
CA SER A 687 -7.65 11.99 -16.85
C SER A 687 -9.16 12.14 -16.92
N SER A 688 -9.65 12.93 -17.87
CA SER A 688 -11.06 13.13 -18.12
C SER A 688 -11.72 11.86 -18.65
N LEU A 689 -12.99 11.67 -18.26
CA LEU A 689 -13.86 10.64 -18.84
C LEU A 689 -14.43 11.09 -20.20
N MET A 690 -14.32 12.39 -20.53
CA MET A 690 -14.70 12.94 -21.83
C MET A 690 -13.67 12.51 -22.89
N PRO A 691 -14.10 11.84 -23.99
CA PRO A 691 -13.18 11.43 -25.04
C PRO A 691 -12.53 12.62 -25.75
N GLU A 692 -11.27 12.47 -26.17
CA GLU A 692 -10.62 13.40 -27.09
C GLU A 692 -11.14 13.19 -28.52
N GLY A 693 -11.12 14.24 -29.35
CA GLY A 693 -11.46 14.15 -30.77
C GLY A 693 -12.96 14.12 -31.10
N LEU A 694 -13.83 14.44 -30.14
CA LEU A 694 -15.29 14.39 -30.29
C LEU A 694 -15.84 15.16 -31.49
N ILE A 695 -15.20 16.26 -31.88
CA ILE A 695 -15.65 17.10 -33.00
C ILE A 695 -14.77 16.99 -34.25
N ASP A 696 -13.77 16.10 -34.26
CA ASP A 696 -12.76 16.01 -35.32
C ASP A 696 -13.36 15.56 -36.66
N HIS A 697 -14.43 14.76 -36.59
CA HIS A 697 -15.16 14.24 -37.74
C HIS A 697 -16.19 15.23 -38.30
N LEU A 698 -16.45 16.35 -37.61
CA LEU A 698 -17.45 17.32 -38.04
C LEU A 698 -16.92 18.20 -39.18
N LYS A 699 -17.76 18.41 -40.19
CA LYS A 699 -17.49 19.36 -41.28
C LYS A 699 -17.48 20.80 -40.73
N PRO A 700 -16.79 21.76 -41.39
CA PRO A 700 -16.70 23.14 -40.92
C PRO A 700 -18.03 23.78 -40.51
N LYS A 701 -19.08 23.63 -41.34
CA LYS A 701 -20.41 24.16 -41.04
C LYS A 701 -21.08 23.48 -39.83
N GLN A 702 -20.82 22.20 -39.61
CA GLN A 702 -21.35 21.46 -38.46
C GLN A 702 -20.75 21.98 -37.15
N VAL A 703 -19.46 22.32 -37.14
CA VAL A 703 -18.80 22.97 -35.99
C VAL A 703 -19.49 24.30 -35.66
N SER A 704 -19.68 25.17 -36.66
CA SER A 704 -20.36 26.46 -36.45
C SER A 704 -21.80 26.28 -35.96
N ASN A 705 -22.53 25.29 -36.49
CA ASN A 705 -23.88 24.97 -36.02
C ASN A 705 -23.88 24.51 -34.55
N LEU A 706 -22.98 23.60 -34.17
CA LEU A 706 -22.85 23.10 -32.79
C LEU A 706 -22.58 24.25 -31.81
N PHE A 707 -21.58 25.10 -32.08
CA PHE A 707 -21.27 26.24 -31.21
C PHE A 707 -22.39 27.29 -31.21
N SER A 708 -23.11 27.45 -32.32
CA SER A 708 -24.30 28.30 -32.36
C SER A 708 -25.41 27.80 -31.43
N TYR A 709 -25.55 26.49 -31.24
CA TYR A 709 -26.46 25.91 -30.25
C TYR A 709 -25.94 26.02 -28.82
N LEU A 710 -24.64 25.74 -28.57
CA LEU A 710 -24.05 25.86 -27.24
C LEU A 710 -24.25 27.27 -26.65
N ARG A 711 -24.17 28.32 -27.48
CA ARG A 711 -24.41 29.70 -27.05
C ARG A 711 -25.88 30.00 -26.71
N THR A 712 -26.83 29.18 -27.14
CA THR A 712 -28.24 29.32 -26.75
C THR A 712 -28.55 28.73 -25.37
N LEU A 713 -27.62 27.95 -24.80
CA LEU A 713 -27.77 27.34 -23.47
C LEU A 713 -27.46 28.39 -22.41
N LYS A 714 -28.48 29.03 -21.83
CA LYS A 714 -28.35 30.08 -20.82
C LYS A 714 -29.26 29.84 -19.64
#